data_AF-L8B080-F1
#
_entry.id   AF-L8B080-F1
#
_cell.length_a   1.000
_cell.length_b   1.000
_cell.length_c   1.000
_cell.angle_alpha   90.00
_cell.angle_beta   90.00
_cell.angle_gamma   90.00
#
_symmetry.space_group_name_H-M   'P 1'
#
loop_
_entity.id
_entity.type
_entity.pdbx_description
1 polymer ?
#
loop_
_entity_poly.entity_id
_entity_poly.type
_entity_poly.pdbx_seq_one_letter_code
_entity_poly.pdbx_strand_id
1 'polypeptide(L)'
;MFSSKIMVSLFLSQSNINVSIIVILVLENMAPRDSVQANGKVDMKAYKSTVGNNDLIEDAGKIHMEDPLLWGKGIIIDFKRTVGTHWLAEIINFNQKTVAVTLLMFITVIAPTLTFGAVYGKVTENRIGAIETILATAWVGCTYSLIGGMPMCIIGSTGPVLAFSTVIYNMSVSLDVPYYAFNAWVSVWLLGYCLIAGFFDITRYVRLATRFTDEIFALLIVSIFVMDAIGDPFSDVGILRFLAPDHPSHEEDDPDYDYLKVGLLSVILGFGTTSLIFFFRSFKFSPFFCNQGVRTSVHDFAVTASVVTWTLVKELLFDDVDTEGLKVPDQFEPTFACCDSSCLTFFPDDCLDQAAAAGTRSWFVDFSDLNGKGWIPIAAAGPAVLAFVLVYLDNGITWHLIQHKSHNLQHGEAYNYDLCLSGFFNFVNAMLGLPWLVATTVPCIIHLNSLAEKDKDGKFLSVQETRLTMLFSHMLVGFSLLALDVLKLLPLPVLYGVFLFMGLSSLPNMQFWNRFLLFFMQPSMYPEKSYTKYMSKARIHKYTLLQLLFFSLVFIVQNFKVIAIAFPLMTLLCIPARIYLFPKFFEGWELLLLDGDDEDIRRWEAAKHESMLEGGDLRAGTTKHEVPIDDGDSSDDVANDS
;
A
#
# COMPACT_ATOMS: atom_id res chain seq x y z
N MET A 1 1.13 -15.73 -53.74
CA MET A 1 2.42 -15.07 -54.06
C MET A 1 2.15 -13.57 -53.98
N PHE A 2 2.82 -12.86 -53.05
CA PHE A 2 2.48 -11.51 -52.52
C PHE A 2 1.14 -11.44 -51.75
N SER A 3 1.00 -10.96 -50.51
CA SER A 3 1.94 -10.48 -49.49
C SER A 3 1.27 -10.67 -48.11
N SER A 4 1.60 -11.77 -47.42
CA SER A 4 1.22 -12.03 -46.00
C SER A 4 2.37 -11.65 -45.03
N LYS A 5 3.33 -10.85 -45.51
CA LYS A 5 4.54 -10.47 -44.76
C LYS A 5 4.66 -8.97 -44.46
N ILE A 6 3.67 -8.15 -44.85
CA ILE A 6 3.73 -6.69 -44.64
C ILE A 6 2.84 -6.23 -43.47
N MET A 7 1.72 -6.91 -43.19
CA MET A 7 0.83 -6.49 -42.09
C MET A 7 1.31 -6.94 -40.70
N VAL A 8 2.12 -8.01 -40.63
CA VAL A 8 2.81 -8.44 -39.40
C VAL A 8 4.11 -7.62 -39.18
N SER A 9 4.69 -7.05 -40.24
CA SER A 9 5.89 -6.20 -40.14
C SER A 9 5.60 -4.78 -39.65
N LEU A 10 4.35 -4.31 -39.76
CA LEU A 10 3.95 -2.99 -39.27
C LEU A 10 3.56 -3.00 -37.77
N PHE A 11 3.17 -4.15 -37.22
CA PHE A 11 2.92 -4.31 -35.78
C PHE A 11 4.18 -4.68 -34.96
N LEU A 12 5.27 -5.10 -35.61
CA LEU A 12 6.49 -5.58 -34.94
C LEU A 12 7.69 -4.62 -35.03
N SER A 13 7.53 -3.40 -35.54
CA SER A 13 8.66 -2.50 -35.78
C SER A 13 8.93 -1.44 -34.71
N GLN A 14 8.19 -1.36 -33.59
CA GLN A 14 8.51 -0.36 -32.54
C GLN A 14 8.43 -0.77 -31.06
N SER A 15 8.18 -2.04 -30.73
CA SER A 15 8.22 -2.44 -29.31
C SER A 15 8.53 -3.93 -29.12
N ASN A 16 9.71 -4.36 -29.56
CA ASN A 16 10.28 -5.64 -29.18
C ASN A 16 10.89 -5.55 -27.77
N ILE A 17 10.02 -5.51 -26.78
CA ILE A 17 10.33 -5.88 -25.41
C ILE A 17 9.32 -6.97 -25.10
N ASN A 18 9.74 -8.23 -25.19
CA ASN A 18 8.99 -9.36 -24.63
C ASN A 18 8.98 -9.15 -23.11
N VAL A 19 8.04 -8.35 -22.62
CA VAL A 19 7.95 -7.97 -21.21
C VAL A 19 7.84 -9.23 -20.34
N SER A 20 7.15 -10.28 -20.79
CA SER A 20 7.06 -11.55 -20.04
C SER A 20 8.41 -12.27 -19.92
N ILE A 21 9.23 -12.27 -20.97
CA ILE A 21 10.58 -12.86 -20.93
C ILE A 21 11.53 -11.95 -20.15
N ILE A 22 11.37 -10.63 -20.22
CA ILE A 22 12.19 -9.68 -19.48
C ILE A 22 11.84 -9.70 -17.99
N VAL A 23 10.58 -9.84 -17.60
CA VAL A 23 10.18 -10.02 -16.19
C VAL A 23 10.73 -11.34 -15.66
N ILE A 24 10.60 -12.44 -16.41
CA ILE A 24 11.15 -13.73 -16.00
C ILE A 24 12.69 -13.67 -15.96
N LEU A 25 13.36 -13.09 -16.97
CA LEU A 25 14.82 -12.92 -16.99
C LEU A 25 15.32 -11.92 -15.94
N VAL A 26 14.55 -10.88 -15.59
CA VAL A 26 14.89 -9.94 -14.52
C VAL A 26 14.76 -10.66 -13.19
N LEU A 27 13.66 -11.37 -12.93
CA LEU A 27 13.47 -12.18 -11.71
C LEU A 27 14.48 -13.33 -11.59
N GLU A 28 14.89 -13.94 -12.71
CA GLU A 28 15.86 -15.04 -12.76
C GLU A 28 17.31 -14.54 -12.67
N ASN A 29 17.62 -13.33 -13.18
CA ASN A 29 18.91 -12.66 -12.97
C ASN A 29 18.99 -11.85 -11.65
N MET A 30 17.90 -11.73 -10.89
CA MET A 30 17.87 -11.14 -9.54
C MET A 30 18.38 -12.11 -8.46
N ALA A 31 18.65 -13.37 -8.81
CA ALA A 31 19.36 -14.28 -7.92
C ALA A 31 20.82 -13.80 -7.75
N PRO A 32 21.28 -13.48 -6.53
CA PRO A 32 22.70 -13.18 -6.32
C PRO A 32 23.52 -14.40 -6.73
N ARG A 33 24.36 -14.25 -7.75
CA ARG A 33 25.43 -15.22 -8.00
C ARG A 33 26.42 -15.11 -6.85
N ASP A 34 26.65 -16.26 -6.23
CA ASP A 34 27.69 -16.58 -5.26
C ASP A 34 27.33 -16.36 -3.78
N SER A 35 26.63 -17.35 -3.21
CA SER A 35 26.79 -17.71 -1.81
C SER A 35 28.22 -18.23 -1.59
N VAL A 36 28.99 -17.53 -0.77
CA VAL A 36 30.30 -17.95 -0.27
C VAL A 36 30.15 -19.33 0.39
N GLN A 37 30.72 -20.36 -0.23
CA GLN A 37 30.96 -21.64 0.45
C GLN A 37 31.93 -21.39 1.61
N ALA A 38 31.46 -21.64 2.83
CA ALA A 38 32.30 -21.69 4.01
C ALA A 38 33.32 -22.82 3.87
N ASN A 39 34.53 -22.50 3.42
CA ASN A 39 35.69 -23.36 3.59
C ASN A 39 36.49 -22.84 4.78
N GLY A 40 36.34 -23.53 5.91
CA GLY A 40 37.11 -23.28 7.12
C GLY A 40 38.60 -23.45 6.88
N LYS A 41 39.33 -22.35 6.93
CA LYS A 41 40.71 -22.30 7.42
C LYS A 41 40.85 -21.09 8.32
N VAL A 42 40.88 -21.36 9.61
CA VAL A 42 41.24 -20.40 10.65
C VAL A 42 42.72 -20.10 10.47
N ASP A 43 43.05 -18.97 9.86
CA ASP A 43 44.40 -18.41 9.89
C ASP A 43 44.45 -17.33 10.98
N MET A 44 45.07 -17.72 12.10
CA MET A 44 45.26 -16.91 13.27
C MET A 44 46.50 -16.03 13.06
N LYS A 45 46.32 -14.73 12.74
CA LYS A 45 47.21 -13.60 13.13
C LYS A 45 46.88 -12.29 12.40
N ALA A 46 46.43 -11.29 13.16
CA ALA A 46 47.03 -9.94 13.25
C ALA A 46 46.08 -9.03 14.05
N TYR A 47 46.47 -8.70 15.28
CA TYR A 47 45.77 -7.73 16.14
C TYR A 47 45.87 -6.33 15.51
N LYS A 48 44.81 -5.89 14.85
CA LYS A 48 44.65 -4.51 14.36
C LYS A 48 43.73 -3.77 15.33
N SER A 49 44.24 -2.63 15.81
CA SER A 49 43.50 -1.65 16.59
C SER A 49 42.23 -1.20 15.86
N THR A 50 41.12 -1.09 16.59
CA THR A 50 39.78 -0.64 16.18
C THR A 50 39.12 -1.48 15.08
N VAL A 51 38.22 -2.37 15.49
CA VAL A 51 37.24 -3.06 14.62
C VAL A 51 36.47 -2.00 13.81
N GLY A 52 36.49 -2.10 12.47
CA GLY A 52 35.78 -1.18 11.60
C GLY A 52 34.27 -1.33 11.73
N ASN A 53 33.49 -0.29 11.41
CA ASN A 53 32.01 -0.34 11.54
C ASN A 53 31.34 -1.46 10.71
N ASN A 54 31.97 -1.89 9.61
CA ASN A 54 31.52 -3.04 8.80
C ASN A 54 31.90 -4.39 9.43
N ASP A 55 32.94 -4.43 10.26
CA ASP A 55 33.45 -5.68 10.87
C ASP A 55 32.71 -6.01 12.18
N LEU A 56 31.89 -5.07 12.68
CA LEU A 56 31.04 -5.28 13.86
C LEU A 56 29.98 -6.36 13.63
N ILE A 57 29.52 -6.50 12.39
CA ILE A 57 28.59 -7.55 11.96
C ILE A 57 29.01 -8.02 10.57
N GLU A 58 29.40 -9.29 10.44
CA GLU A 58 29.98 -9.90 9.22
C GLU A 58 29.07 -9.77 7.97
N ASP A 59 27.77 -9.53 8.18
CA ASP A 59 26.73 -9.37 7.16
C ASP A 59 25.98 -8.01 7.18
N ALA A 60 26.56 -6.97 7.77
CA ALA A 60 25.94 -5.64 7.81
C ALA A 60 25.53 -5.16 6.40
N GLY A 61 24.22 -5.00 6.17
CA GLY A 61 23.67 -4.51 4.91
C GLY A 61 23.61 -5.52 3.76
N LYS A 62 23.99 -6.79 3.98
CA LYS A 62 23.80 -7.85 2.98
C LYS A 62 22.38 -8.43 3.06
N ILE A 63 21.81 -8.81 1.91
CA ILE A 63 20.51 -9.49 1.83
C ILE A 63 20.75 -10.99 1.69
N HIS A 64 20.17 -11.77 2.58
CA HIS A 64 20.15 -13.23 2.48
C HIS A 64 18.87 -13.68 1.78
N MET A 65 19.01 -14.54 0.77
CA MET A 65 17.88 -15.17 0.08
C MET A 65 17.67 -16.57 0.64
N GLU A 66 16.43 -16.90 1.01
CA GLU A 66 16.08 -18.24 1.45
C GLU A 66 16.06 -19.25 0.29
N ASP A 67 16.31 -20.52 0.60
CA ASP A 67 16.28 -21.61 -0.36
C ASP A 67 14.87 -21.78 -0.97
N PRO A 68 14.76 -22.08 -2.28
CA PRO A 68 13.47 -22.22 -2.96
C PRO A 68 12.64 -23.40 -2.42
N LEU A 69 11.39 -23.13 -2.05
CA LEU A 69 10.40 -24.15 -1.66
C LEU A 69 9.54 -24.59 -2.86
N LEU A 70 10.19 -25.22 -3.84
CA LEU A 70 9.57 -25.65 -5.10
C LEU A 70 8.43 -26.67 -4.94
N TRP A 71 7.62 -26.77 -5.99
CA TRP A 71 6.55 -27.76 -6.17
C TRP A 71 5.40 -27.59 -5.17
N GLY A 72 5.04 -26.34 -4.89
CA GLY A 72 3.92 -25.99 -4.00
C GLY A 72 4.17 -26.25 -2.51
N LYS A 73 5.41 -26.61 -2.11
CA LYS A 73 5.76 -26.77 -0.69
C LYS A 73 5.57 -25.47 0.09
N GLY A 74 5.89 -24.33 -0.50
CA GLY A 74 5.66 -23.01 0.09
C GLY A 74 4.20 -22.80 0.49
N ILE A 75 3.25 -23.10 -0.40
CA ILE A 75 1.80 -22.97 -0.15
C ILE A 75 1.37 -23.85 1.04
N ILE A 76 1.84 -25.10 1.09
CA ILE A 76 1.47 -26.05 2.15
C ILE A 76 2.03 -25.59 3.50
N ILE A 77 3.26 -25.08 3.53
CA ILE A 77 3.89 -24.57 4.75
C ILE A 77 3.16 -23.33 5.24
N ASP A 78 2.87 -22.39 4.34
CA ASP A 78 2.11 -21.16 4.64
C ASP A 78 0.75 -21.49 5.24
N PHE A 79 0.00 -22.40 4.63
CA PHE A 79 -1.31 -22.82 5.12
C PHE A 79 -1.21 -23.49 6.51
N LYS A 80 -0.25 -24.41 6.69
CA LYS A 80 -0.06 -25.09 7.98
C LYS A 80 0.37 -24.15 9.09
N ARG A 81 1.19 -23.14 8.78
CA ARG A 81 1.71 -22.15 9.75
C ARG A 81 0.65 -21.15 10.21
N THR A 82 -0.28 -20.80 9.34
CA THR A 82 -1.28 -19.75 9.59
C THR A 82 -2.66 -20.35 9.88
N VAL A 83 -3.45 -20.61 8.83
CA VAL A 83 -4.83 -21.11 8.92
C VAL A 83 -4.91 -22.47 9.62
N GLY A 84 -3.96 -23.37 9.38
CA GLY A 84 -3.96 -24.71 9.96
C GLY A 84 -3.75 -24.76 11.48
N THR A 85 -3.14 -23.74 12.07
CA THR A 85 -2.72 -23.71 13.48
C THR A 85 -3.47 -22.67 14.30
N HIS A 86 -3.62 -21.44 13.79
CA HIS A 86 -4.07 -20.29 14.56
C HIS A 86 -5.57 -19.97 14.39
N TRP A 87 -6.24 -20.58 13.41
CA TRP A 87 -7.62 -20.20 13.02
C TRP A 87 -8.63 -20.21 14.18
N LEU A 88 -8.63 -21.28 14.99
CA LEU A 88 -9.56 -21.38 16.14
C LEU A 88 -9.26 -20.31 17.20
N ALA A 89 -7.99 -20.05 17.48
CA ALA A 89 -7.59 -19.03 18.44
C ALA A 89 -8.02 -17.63 18.00
N GLU A 90 -7.90 -17.33 16.71
CA GLU A 90 -8.23 -16.02 16.12
C GLU A 90 -9.73 -15.72 16.10
N ILE A 91 -10.57 -16.74 15.86
CA ILE A 91 -12.04 -16.61 15.81
C ILE A 91 -12.68 -16.55 17.21
N ILE A 92 -12.06 -17.16 18.21
CA ILE A 92 -12.59 -17.14 19.59
C ILE A 92 -12.15 -15.86 20.32
N ASN A 93 -11.17 -15.13 19.81
CA ASN A 93 -10.59 -13.92 20.41
C ASN A 93 -11.50 -12.67 20.27
N PHE A 94 -12.66 -12.72 20.93
CA PHE A 94 -13.61 -11.61 20.99
C PHE A 94 -13.45 -10.83 22.30
N ASN A 95 -13.06 -9.56 22.19
CA ASN A 95 -12.97 -8.65 23.33
C ASN A 95 -13.50 -7.25 22.98
N GLN A 96 -13.55 -6.35 23.96
CA GLN A 96 -14.03 -4.98 23.74
C GLN A 96 -13.19 -4.22 22.71
N LYS A 97 -11.88 -4.48 22.65
CA LYS A 97 -10.97 -3.90 21.67
C LYS A 97 -11.35 -4.34 20.25
N THR A 98 -11.70 -5.61 20.04
CA THR A 98 -12.20 -6.16 18.77
C THR A 98 -13.41 -5.38 18.28
N VAL A 99 -14.38 -5.08 19.16
CA VAL A 99 -15.57 -4.31 18.78
C VAL A 99 -15.21 -2.87 18.38
N ALA A 100 -14.37 -2.19 19.17
CA ALA A 100 -13.96 -0.82 18.88
C ALA A 100 -13.19 -0.73 17.55
N VAL A 101 -12.23 -1.64 17.34
CA VAL A 101 -11.44 -1.70 16.10
C VAL A 101 -12.32 -2.08 14.90
N THR A 102 -13.32 -2.95 15.07
CA THR A 102 -14.28 -3.29 14.01
C THR A 102 -14.98 -2.05 13.47
N LEU A 103 -15.48 -1.19 14.37
CA LEU A 103 -16.19 0.04 13.99
C LEU A 103 -15.24 1.01 13.29
N LEU A 104 -14.03 1.20 13.83
CA LEU A 104 -12.99 2.01 13.17
C LEU A 104 -12.66 1.48 11.77
N MET A 105 -12.53 0.16 11.64
CA MET A 105 -12.19 -0.46 10.36
C MET A 105 -13.31 -0.39 9.35
N PHE A 106 -14.57 -0.55 9.75
CA PHE A 106 -15.71 -0.33 8.86
C PHE A 106 -15.62 1.05 8.18
N ILE A 107 -15.35 2.09 8.96
CA ILE A 107 -15.24 3.47 8.47
C ILE A 107 -14.01 3.65 7.56
N THR A 108 -12.89 3.07 7.97
CA THR A 108 -11.62 3.14 7.24
C THR A 108 -11.69 2.40 5.90
N VAL A 109 -12.55 1.39 5.78
CA VAL A 109 -12.76 0.62 4.55
C VAL A 109 -13.83 1.25 3.66
N ILE A 110 -14.99 1.63 4.23
CA ILE A 110 -16.11 2.14 3.43
C ILE A 110 -15.76 3.43 2.68
N ALA A 111 -15.00 4.35 3.29
CA ALA A 111 -14.69 5.63 2.65
C ALA A 111 -13.83 5.50 1.36
N PRO A 112 -12.67 4.78 1.36
CA PRO A 112 -11.98 4.46 0.12
C PRO A 112 -12.83 3.66 -0.85
N THR A 113 -13.61 2.68 -0.38
CA THR A 113 -14.49 1.87 -1.24
C THR A 113 -15.49 2.73 -2.02
N LEU A 114 -16.17 3.68 -1.36
CA LEU A 114 -17.10 4.60 -2.00
C LEU A 114 -16.38 5.54 -2.97
N THR A 115 -15.23 6.08 -2.55
CA THR A 115 -14.45 7.02 -3.38
C THR A 115 -13.95 6.34 -4.65
N PHE A 116 -13.30 5.17 -4.53
CA PHE A 116 -12.85 4.41 -5.69
C PHE A 116 -14.03 3.97 -6.55
N GLY A 117 -15.16 3.59 -5.95
CA GLY A 117 -16.37 3.26 -6.69
C GLY A 117 -16.90 4.42 -7.54
N ALA A 118 -16.87 5.65 -7.00
CA ALA A 118 -17.22 6.86 -7.75
C ALA A 118 -16.23 7.12 -8.90
N VAL A 119 -14.92 6.98 -8.64
CA VAL A 119 -13.89 7.19 -9.65
C VAL A 119 -13.95 6.11 -10.74
N TYR A 120 -14.19 4.84 -10.38
CA TYR A 120 -14.45 3.77 -11.35
C TYR A 120 -15.62 4.12 -12.27
N GLY A 121 -16.70 4.67 -11.73
CA GLY A 121 -17.85 5.11 -12.51
C GLY A 121 -17.46 6.15 -13.57
N LYS A 122 -16.62 7.13 -13.20
CA LYS A 122 -16.12 8.16 -14.12
C LYS A 122 -15.19 7.58 -15.21
N VAL A 123 -14.25 6.70 -14.84
CA VAL A 123 -13.22 6.20 -15.78
C VAL A 123 -13.66 5.03 -16.65
N THR A 124 -14.71 4.30 -16.26
CA THR A 124 -15.23 3.12 -16.98
C THR A 124 -16.61 3.34 -17.58
N GLU A 125 -17.08 4.59 -17.68
CA GLU A 125 -18.42 4.92 -18.19
C GLU A 125 -19.52 4.14 -17.45
N ASN A 126 -19.48 4.19 -16.11
CA ASN A 126 -20.40 3.51 -15.19
C ASN A 126 -20.47 1.97 -15.32
N ARG A 127 -19.52 1.34 -16.02
CA ARG A 127 -19.44 -0.13 -16.08
C ARG A 127 -19.08 -0.75 -14.72
N ILE A 128 -18.29 -0.05 -13.93
CA ILE A 128 -18.03 -0.38 -12.52
C ILE A 128 -18.39 0.85 -11.71
N GLY A 129 -19.29 0.71 -10.75
CA GLY A 129 -19.71 1.80 -9.87
C GLY A 129 -19.46 1.53 -8.39
N ALA A 130 -20.12 2.32 -7.55
CA ALA A 130 -20.00 2.21 -6.11
C ALA A 130 -20.57 0.89 -5.58
N ILE A 131 -21.70 0.41 -6.11
CA ILE A 131 -22.31 -0.85 -5.67
C ILE A 131 -21.38 -2.02 -5.95
N GLU A 132 -20.82 -2.13 -7.16
CA GLU A 132 -19.88 -3.19 -7.51
C GLU A 132 -18.66 -3.17 -6.59
N THR A 133 -18.16 -1.98 -6.25
CA THR A 133 -16.97 -1.83 -5.40
C THR A 133 -17.26 -2.21 -3.93
N ILE A 134 -18.42 -1.82 -3.39
CA ILE A 134 -18.89 -2.24 -2.06
C ILE A 134 -19.09 -3.76 -2.02
N LEU A 135 -19.79 -4.32 -3.01
CA LEU A 135 -20.05 -5.75 -3.08
C LEU A 135 -18.74 -6.54 -3.14
N ALA A 136 -17.83 -6.15 -4.03
CA ALA A 136 -16.50 -6.76 -4.17
C ALA A 136 -15.76 -6.76 -2.83
N THR A 137 -15.71 -5.60 -2.18
CA THR A 137 -14.99 -5.42 -0.92
C THR A 137 -15.62 -6.26 0.19
N ALA A 138 -16.95 -6.27 0.28
CA ALA A 138 -17.69 -7.01 1.30
C ALA A 138 -17.45 -8.53 1.18
N TRP A 139 -17.67 -9.13 0.01
CA TRP A 139 -17.57 -10.59 -0.12
C TRP A 139 -16.12 -11.09 -0.09
N VAL A 140 -15.18 -10.39 -0.75
CA VAL A 140 -13.76 -10.75 -0.71
C VAL A 140 -13.21 -10.59 0.70
N GLY A 141 -13.53 -9.50 1.39
CA GLY A 141 -13.08 -9.30 2.76
C GLY A 141 -13.68 -10.30 3.74
N CYS A 142 -14.98 -10.60 3.64
CA CYS A 142 -15.60 -11.64 4.47
C CYS A 142 -14.93 -13.01 4.23
N THR A 143 -14.75 -13.40 2.98
CA THR A 143 -14.13 -14.70 2.66
C THR A 143 -12.66 -14.75 3.05
N TYR A 144 -11.86 -13.73 2.71
CA TYR A 144 -10.45 -13.64 3.10
C TYR A 144 -10.28 -13.63 4.63
N SER A 145 -11.22 -13.07 5.40
CA SER A 145 -11.11 -13.11 6.87
C SER A 145 -11.17 -14.55 7.40
N LEU A 146 -11.93 -15.41 6.73
CA LEU A 146 -12.13 -16.81 7.14
C LEU A 146 -11.03 -17.72 6.63
N ILE A 147 -10.55 -17.54 5.40
CA ILE A 147 -9.61 -18.47 4.77
C ILE A 147 -8.22 -17.89 4.49
N GLY A 148 -8.01 -16.58 4.61
CA GLY A 148 -6.72 -15.93 4.36
C GLY A 148 -5.65 -16.30 5.39
N GLY A 149 -4.40 -16.36 4.95
CA GLY A 149 -3.24 -16.64 5.79
C GLY A 149 -2.87 -15.48 6.71
N MET A 150 -3.06 -14.23 6.26
CA MET A 150 -2.78 -13.03 7.05
C MET A 150 -4.06 -12.32 7.54
N PRO A 151 -4.50 -12.53 8.79
CA PRO A 151 -5.75 -11.94 9.31
C PRO A 151 -5.69 -10.41 9.48
N MET A 152 -4.49 -9.83 9.47
CA MET A 152 -4.28 -8.39 9.63
C MET A 152 -4.50 -7.61 8.33
N CYS A 153 -4.52 -8.31 7.19
CA CYS A 153 -4.55 -7.72 5.86
C CYS A 153 -5.98 -7.37 5.42
N ILE A 154 -6.24 -6.09 5.15
CA ILE A 154 -7.49 -5.57 4.63
C ILE A 154 -7.43 -5.50 3.10
N ILE A 155 -8.35 -6.18 2.43
CA ILE A 155 -8.45 -6.20 0.97
C ILE A 155 -9.43 -5.12 0.50
N GLY A 156 -9.06 -4.40 -0.55
CA GLY A 156 -9.85 -3.33 -1.13
C GLY A 156 -9.31 -2.87 -2.47
N SER A 157 -9.93 -1.83 -3.05
CA SER A 157 -9.43 -1.20 -4.26
C SER A 157 -8.27 -0.24 -3.95
N THR A 158 -7.34 -0.09 -4.89
CA THR A 158 -6.18 0.82 -4.80
C THR A 158 -6.06 1.63 -6.08
N GLY A 159 -5.39 2.78 -6.00
CA GLY A 159 -5.10 3.65 -7.16
C GLY A 159 -4.39 2.92 -8.32
N PRO A 160 -3.35 2.10 -8.07
CA PRO A 160 -2.73 1.26 -9.10
C PRO A 160 -3.71 0.35 -9.83
N VAL A 161 -4.59 -0.34 -9.10
CA VAL A 161 -5.59 -1.23 -9.68
C VAL A 161 -6.61 -0.44 -10.51
N LEU A 162 -7.06 0.71 -10.03
CA LEU A 162 -7.92 1.64 -10.77
C LEU A 162 -7.27 2.10 -12.10
N ALA A 163 -6.02 2.53 -12.04
CA ALA A 163 -5.27 2.95 -13.24
C ALA A 163 -5.16 1.80 -14.24
N PHE A 164 -4.89 0.59 -13.77
CA PHE A 164 -4.84 -0.60 -14.62
C PHE A 164 -6.21 -0.94 -15.22
N SER A 165 -7.30 -0.90 -14.44
CA SER A 165 -8.66 -1.11 -14.96
C SER A 165 -9.04 -0.09 -16.04
N THR A 166 -8.57 1.16 -15.91
CA THR A 166 -8.76 2.21 -16.93
C THR A 166 -8.02 1.86 -18.22
N VAL A 167 -6.80 1.31 -18.13
CA VAL A 167 -6.07 0.82 -19.31
C VAL A 167 -6.82 -0.33 -19.98
N ILE A 168 -7.29 -1.31 -19.20
CA ILE A 168 -8.07 -2.45 -19.73
C ILE A 168 -9.35 -1.95 -20.42
N TYR A 169 -10.00 -0.94 -19.85
CA TYR A 169 -11.16 -0.29 -20.45
C TYR A 169 -10.81 0.33 -21.82
N ASN A 170 -9.82 1.21 -21.87
CA ASN A 170 -9.38 1.86 -23.11
C ASN A 170 -8.91 0.84 -24.17
N MET A 171 -8.24 -0.24 -23.75
CA MET A 171 -7.88 -1.35 -24.64
C MET A 171 -9.10 -2.08 -25.17
N SER A 172 -10.12 -2.34 -24.34
CA SER A 172 -11.35 -3.01 -24.77
C SER A 172 -12.10 -2.19 -25.83
N VAL A 173 -12.15 -0.86 -25.65
CA VAL A 173 -12.72 0.08 -26.64
C VAL A 173 -11.90 0.08 -27.93
N SER A 174 -10.57 0.17 -27.83
CA SER A 174 -9.68 0.19 -29.00
C SER A 174 -9.69 -1.13 -29.78
N LEU A 175 -9.86 -2.25 -29.08
CA LEU A 175 -9.98 -3.58 -29.67
C LEU A 175 -11.42 -3.90 -30.10
N ASP A 176 -12.40 -3.05 -29.78
CA ASP A 176 -13.83 -3.22 -30.06
C ASP A 176 -14.37 -4.56 -29.49
N VAL A 177 -14.10 -4.79 -28.20
CA VAL A 177 -14.51 -5.98 -27.43
C VAL A 177 -15.23 -5.54 -26.17
N PRO A 178 -16.27 -6.26 -25.71
CA PRO A 178 -16.93 -5.96 -24.44
C PRO A 178 -15.95 -5.94 -23.27
N TYR A 179 -15.92 -4.83 -22.53
CA TYR A 179 -15.02 -4.63 -21.39
C TYR A 179 -15.05 -5.78 -20.39
N TYR A 180 -16.25 -6.22 -19.98
CA TYR A 180 -16.41 -7.26 -18.96
C TYR A 180 -15.80 -8.60 -19.41
N ALA A 181 -16.08 -9.03 -20.64
CA ALA A 181 -15.55 -10.28 -21.19
C ALA A 181 -14.01 -10.19 -21.32
N PHE A 182 -13.50 -9.06 -21.81
CA PHE A 182 -12.06 -8.83 -21.90
C PHE A 182 -11.39 -8.87 -20.52
N ASN A 183 -11.96 -8.16 -19.53
CA ASN A 183 -11.48 -8.14 -18.15
C ASN A 183 -11.50 -9.55 -17.52
N ALA A 184 -12.56 -10.33 -17.75
CA ALA A 184 -12.69 -11.69 -17.27
C ALA A 184 -11.60 -12.62 -17.83
N TRP A 185 -11.30 -12.53 -19.13
CA TRP A 185 -10.19 -13.30 -19.73
C TRP A 185 -8.82 -12.88 -19.21
N VAL A 186 -8.60 -11.58 -18.98
CA VAL A 186 -7.37 -11.10 -18.33
C VAL A 186 -7.23 -11.70 -16.93
N SER A 187 -8.33 -11.78 -16.16
CA SER A 187 -8.31 -12.37 -14.82
C SER A 187 -8.14 -13.89 -14.79
N VAL A 188 -8.56 -14.62 -15.83
CA VAL A 188 -8.25 -16.06 -15.99
C VAL A 188 -6.74 -16.28 -16.07
N TRP A 189 -6.04 -15.48 -16.88
CA TRP A 189 -4.59 -15.55 -16.99
C TRP A 189 -3.89 -15.07 -15.72
N LEU A 190 -4.40 -14.01 -15.08
CA LEU A 190 -3.90 -13.55 -13.79
C LEU A 190 -3.92 -14.68 -12.74
N LEU A 191 -5.04 -15.41 -12.63
CA LEU A 191 -5.14 -16.59 -11.76
C LEU A 191 -4.06 -17.63 -12.12
N GLY A 192 -3.90 -17.93 -13.41
CA GLY A 192 -2.85 -18.83 -13.89
C GLY A 192 -1.45 -18.40 -13.45
N TYR A 193 -1.11 -17.12 -13.61
CA TYR A 193 0.19 -16.58 -13.21
C TYR A 193 0.38 -16.60 -11.68
N CYS A 194 -0.63 -16.25 -10.89
CA CYS A 194 -0.57 -16.34 -9.43
C CYS A 194 -0.35 -17.78 -8.95
N LEU A 195 -1.05 -18.76 -9.54
CA LEU A 195 -0.86 -20.18 -9.22
C LEU A 195 0.54 -20.67 -9.56
N ILE A 196 1.04 -20.32 -10.75
CA ILE A 196 2.42 -20.65 -11.17
C ILE A 196 3.43 -20.02 -10.21
N ALA A 197 3.25 -18.75 -9.86
CA ALA A 197 4.14 -18.03 -8.96
C ALA A 197 4.18 -18.63 -7.55
N GLY A 198 3.02 -18.98 -6.98
CA GLY A 198 2.96 -19.66 -5.68
C GLY A 198 3.50 -21.09 -5.74
N PHE A 199 3.36 -21.79 -6.86
CA PHE A 199 3.87 -23.15 -7.03
C PHE A 199 5.40 -23.23 -7.11
N PHE A 200 6.03 -22.23 -7.73
CA PHE A 200 7.49 -22.12 -7.85
C PHE A 200 8.15 -21.24 -6.79
N ASP A 201 7.39 -20.77 -5.79
CA ASP A 201 7.89 -19.93 -4.69
C ASP A 201 8.56 -18.63 -5.19
N ILE A 202 7.94 -17.99 -6.20
CA ILE A 202 8.43 -16.71 -6.74
C ILE A 202 8.26 -15.59 -5.71
N THR A 203 7.36 -15.72 -4.74
CA THR A 203 7.11 -14.70 -3.71
C THR A 203 8.32 -14.42 -2.81
N ARG A 204 9.30 -15.32 -2.75
CA ARG A 204 10.57 -15.07 -2.03
C ARG A 204 11.29 -13.80 -2.47
N TYR A 205 11.15 -13.38 -3.73
CA TYR A 205 11.80 -12.17 -4.24
C TYR A 205 11.19 -10.89 -3.65
N VAL A 206 9.93 -10.93 -3.18
CA VAL A 206 9.34 -9.82 -2.43
C VAL A 206 10.15 -9.53 -1.17
N ARG A 207 10.73 -10.56 -0.53
CA ARG A 207 11.57 -10.39 0.68
C ARG A 207 12.91 -9.70 0.40
N LEU A 208 13.29 -9.51 -0.87
CA LEU A 208 14.43 -8.67 -1.24
C LEU A 208 14.10 -7.18 -1.22
N ALA A 209 12.81 -6.83 -1.23
CA ALA A 209 12.40 -5.47 -0.96
C ALA A 209 12.85 -5.10 0.46
N THR A 210 13.36 -3.89 0.58
CA THR A 210 13.76 -3.31 1.87
C THR A 210 13.03 -1.99 2.02
N ARG A 211 13.19 -1.35 3.18
CA ARG A 211 12.60 -0.03 3.45
C ARG A 211 12.85 0.98 2.33
N PHE A 212 13.97 0.88 1.61
CA PHE A 212 14.21 1.69 0.42
C PHE A 212 13.06 1.60 -0.60
N THR A 213 12.73 0.39 -1.03
CA THR A 213 11.69 0.12 -2.03
C THR A 213 10.30 0.35 -1.44
N ASP A 214 10.06 -0.13 -0.22
CA ASP A 214 8.74 -0.05 0.41
C ASP A 214 8.32 1.40 0.65
N GLU A 215 9.25 2.27 1.05
CA GLU A 215 8.95 3.68 1.30
C GLU A 215 8.80 4.50 0.02
N ILE A 216 9.51 4.14 -1.06
CA ILE A 216 9.27 4.74 -2.38
C ILE A 216 7.84 4.40 -2.83
N PHE A 217 7.46 3.13 -2.71
CA PHE A 217 6.13 2.67 -3.11
C PHE A 217 5.04 3.28 -2.23
N ALA A 218 5.21 3.28 -0.91
CA ALA A 218 4.26 3.92 0.00
C ALA A 218 4.13 5.42 -0.31
N LEU A 219 5.22 6.14 -0.61
CA LEU A 219 5.15 7.59 -0.86
C LEU A 219 4.46 7.86 -2.20
N LEU A 220 4.65 6.97 -3.19
CA LEU A 220 3.92 7.01 -4.45
C LEU A 220 2.42 6.91 -4.21
N ILE A 221 1.98 5.90 -3.47
CA ILE A 221 0.55 5.73 -3.14
C ILE A 221 0.02 6.97 -2.43
N VAL A 222 0.72 7.47 -1.42
CA VAL A 222 0.31 8.69 -0.70
C VAL A 222 0.20 9.90 -1.60
N SER A 223 1.14 10.07 -2.54
CA SER A 223 1.12 11.16 -3.51
C SER A 223 -0.08 11.06 -4.46
N ILE A 224 -0.42 9.85 -4.92
CA ILE A 224 -1.62 9.59 -5.73
C ILE A 224 -2.88 9.98 -4.94
N PHE A 225 -3.02 9.50 -3.70
CA PHE A 225 -4.17 9.86 -2.85
C PHE A 225 -4.32 11.37 -2.65
N VAL A 226 -3.21 12.10 -2.44
CA VAL A 226 -3.25 13.56 -2.26
C VAL A 226 -3.61 14.26 -3.57
N MET A 227 -3.07 13.84 -4.71
CA MET A 227 -3.38 14.45 -6.01
C MET A 227 -4.81 14.17 -6.45
N ASP A 228 -5.26 12.92 -6.40
CA ASP A 228 -6.63 12.54 -6.78
C ASP A 228 -7.68 13.22 -5.89
N ALA A 229 -7.33 13.52 -4.63
CA ALA A 229 -8.20 14.26 -3.72
C ALA A 229 -8.23 15.77 -4.01
N ILE A 230 -7.06 16.40 -4.20
CA ILE A 230 -7.00 17.86 -4.41
C ILE A 230 -7.42 18.23 -5.83
N GLY A 231 -6.92 17.53 -6.83
CA GLY A 231 -7.06 17.86 -8.25
C GLY A 231 -5.83 17.37 -9.00
N ASP A 232 -5.97 16.26 -9.73
CA ASP A 232 -4.89 15.70 -10.54
C ASP A 232 -4.73 16.52 -11.85
N PRO A 233 -3.55 17.07 -12.15
CA PRO A 233 -3.31 17.76 -13.42
C PRO A 233 -3.51 16.89 -14.67
N PHE A 234 -3.50 15.56 -14.53
CA PHE A 234 -3.54 14.60 -15.64
C PHE A 234 -4.88 13.84 -15.76
N SER A 235 -5.81 14.04 -14.81
CA SER A 235 -7.11 13.38 -14.82
C SER A 235 -8.24 14.29 -14.28
N ASP A 236 -9.47 14.03 -14.72
CA ASP A 236 -10.65 14.84 -14.36
C ASP A 236 -11.22 14.45 -12.99
N VAL A 237 -10.39 14.41 -11.95
CA VAL A 237 -10.82 14.12 -10.57
C VAL A 237 -10.25 15.10 -9.55
N GLY A 238 -10.98 15.28 -8.44
CA GLY A 238 -10.53 16.01 -7.26
C GLY A 238 -11.36 17.24 -6.91
N ILE A 239 -11.11 17.79 -5.72
CA ILE A 239 -11.87 18.89 -5.11
C ILE A 239 -11.79 20.18 -5.95
N LEU A 240 -10.63 20.50 -6.52
CA LEU A 240 -10.43 21.71 -7.31
C LEU A 240 -11.03 21.61 -8.71
N ARG A 241 -11.32 20.40 -9.21
CA ARG A 241 -11.90 20.18 -10.53
C ARG A 241 -13.35 20.70 -10.63
N PHE A 242 -14.05 20.78 -9.49
CA PHE A 242 -15.37 21.43 -9.37
C PHE A 242 -15.36 22.95 -9.57
N LEU A 243 -14.19 23.61 -9.58
CA LEU A 243 -14.10 25.05 -9.87
C LEU A 243 -13.98 25.36 -11.37
N ALA A 244 -13.74 24.34 -12.19
CA ALA A 244 -13.54 24.51 -13.61
C ALA A 244 -14.91 24.52 -14.34
N PRO A 245 -15.16 25.51 -15.22
CA PRO A 245 -16.48 25.73 -15.82
C PRO A 245 -16.94 24.59 -16.73
N ASP A 246 -16.00 23.80 -17.24
CA ASP A 246 -16.22 22.64 -18.12
C ASP A 246 -16.43 21.34 -17.32
N HIS A 247 -16.81 21.42 -16.04
CA HIS A 247 -17.04 20.21 -15.25
C HIS A 247 -18.34 19.52 -15.68
N PRO A 248 -18.36 18.19 -15.89
CA PRO A 248 -19.57 17.47 -16.30
C PRO A 248 -20.74 17.54 -15.31
N SER A 249 -20.50 17.97 -14.06
CA SER A 249 -21.56 18.17 -13.07
C SER A 249 -22.18 19.57 -13.12
N HIS A 250 -21.69 20.46 -13.99
CA HIS A 250 -22.28 21.76 -14.18
C HIS A 250 -23.37 21.66 -15.23
N GLU A 251 -24.59 22.03 -14.84
CA GLU A 251 -25.73 22.08 -15.76
C GLU A 251 -25.60 23.36 -16.59
N GLU A 252 -25.31 23.21 -17.89
CA GLU A 252 -25.19 24.34 -18.82
C GLU A 252 -26.55 24.95 -19.22
N ASP A 253 -27.65 24.22 -18.99
CA ASP A 253 -28.99 24.54 -19.51
C ASP A 253 -29.87 25.39 -18.56
N ASP A 254 -29.46 25.58 -17.29
CA ASP A 254 -30.19 26.45 -16.34
C ASP A 254 -29.57 27.86 -16.26
N PRO A 255 -30.29 28.92 -16.69
CA PRO A 255 -29.79 30.29 -16.66
C PRO A 255 -29.54 30.86 -15.26
N ASP A 256 -30.09 30.26 -14.19
CA ASP A 256 -29.85 30.66 -12.79
C ASP A 256 -28.72 29.85 -12.12
N TYR A 257 -28.16 28.85 -12.83
CA TYR A 257 -27.06 28.03 -12.34
C TYR A 257 -25.73 28.79 -12.33
N ASP A 258 -25.15 28.92 -11.14
CA ASP A 258 -23.83 29.51 -10.96
C ASP A 258 -22.85 28.42 -10.52
N TYR A 259 -22.08 27.92 -11.50
CA TYR A 259 -21.08 26.88 -11.29
C TYR A 259 -20.06 27.23 -10.20
N LEU A 260 -19.79 28.53 -9.97
CA LEU A 260 -18.85 28.97 -8.94
C LEU A 260 -19.42 28.74 -7.53
N LYS A 261 -20.75 28.82 -7.34
CA LYS A 261 -21.39 28.50 -6.05
C LYS A 261 -21.21 27.03 -5.71
N VAL A 262 -21.49 26.14 -6.67
CA VAL A 262 -21.32 24.69 -6.52
C VAL A 262 -19.85 24.32 -6.31
N GLY A 263 -18.96 24.92 -7.08
CA GLY A 263 -17.52 24.73 -6.96
C GLY A 263 -16.97 25.18 -5.60
N LEU A 264 -17.35 26.37 -5.14
CA LEU A 264 -16.91 26.89 -3.84
C LEU A 264 -17.45 26.04 -2.68
N LEU A 265 -18.73 25.65 -2.72
CA LEU A 265 -19.31 24.75 -1.72
C LEU A 265 -18.58 23.41 -1.69
N SER A 266 -18.29 22.82 -2.86
CA SER A 266 -17.54 21.56 -2.97
C SER A 266 -16.14 21.67 -2.35
N VAL A 267 -15.44 22.79 -2.57
CA VAL A 267 -14.14 23.07 -1.95
C VAL A 267 -14.26 23.17 -0.42
N ILE A 268 -15.29 23.87 0.08
CA ILE A 268 -15.56 23.99 1.52
C ILE A 268 -15.87 22.61 2.13
N LEU A 269 -16.73 21.81 1.49
CA LEU A 269 -17.08 20.47 1.96
C LEU A 269 -15.84 19.56 2.00
N GLY A 270 -15.02 19.55 0.95
CA GLY A 270 -13.82 18.71 0.86
C GLY A 270 -12.76 19.08 1.88
N PHE A 271 -12.22 20.31 1.82
CA PHE A 271 -11.17 20.74 2.76
C PHE A 271 -11.70 20.89 4.19
N GLY A 272 -12.97 21.26 4.36
CA GLY A 272 -13.64 21.31 5.64
C GLY A 272 -13.71 19.93 6.30
N THR A 273 -13.99 18.89 5.52
CA THR A 273 -13.97 17.50 6.00
C THR A 273 -12.58 17.11 6.48
N THR A 274 -11.54 17.30 5.66
CA THR A 274 -10.16 16.99 6.07
C THR A 274 -9.74 17.74 7.33
N SER A 275 -10.05 19.03 7.40
CA SER A 275 -9.70 19.90 8.53
C SER A 275 -10.39 19.43 9.81
N LEU A 276 -11.68 19.07 9.73
CA LEU A 276 -12.45 18.59 10.88
C LEU A 276 -11.93 17.23 11.37
N ILE A 277 -11.49 16.34 10.46
CA ILE A 277 -10.87 15.06 10.85
C ILE A 277 -9.59 15.31 11.65
N PHE A 278 -8.68 16.17 11.16
CA PHE A 278 -7.46 16.49 11.88
C PHE A 278 -7.74 17.16 13.23
N PHE A 279 -8.75 18.03 13.29
CA PHE A 279 -9.21 18.64 14.53
C PHE A 279 -9.68 17.58 15.53
N PHE A 280 -10.58 16.65 15.14
CA PHE A 280 -11.05 15.57 16.01
C PHE A 280 -9.93 14.61 16.44
N ARG A 281 -8.96 14.33 15.57
CA ARG A 281 -7.80 13.51 15.95
C ARG A 281 -6.85 14.21 16.91
N SER A 282 -6.76 15.53 16.88
CA SER A 282 -5.93 16.28 17.83
C SER A 282 -6.37 16.09 19.29
N PHE A 283 -7.64 15.73 19.53
CA PHE A 283 -8.16 15.51 20.87
C PHE A 283 -7.50 14.36 21.64
N LYS A 284 -6.85 13.41 20.95
CA LYS A 284 -6.09 12.34 21.61
C LYS A 284 -5.00 12.89 22.53
N PHE A 285 -4.34 13.97 22.12
CA PHE A 285 -3.26 14.62 22.86
C PHE A 285 -3.70 15.90 23.56
N SER A 286 -4.99 16.23 23.46
CA SER A 286 -5.53 17.45 24.02
C SER A 286 -5.69 17.34 25.53
N PRO A 287 -5.40 18.42 26.30
CA PRO A 287 -5.69 18.49 27.72
C PRO A 287 -7.20 18.61 28.01
N PHE A 288 -8.01 18.90 26.99
CA PHE A 288 -9.46 19.01 27.11
C PHE A 288 -10.13 17.62 27.15
N PHE A 289 -11.25 17.52 27.87
CA PHE A 289 -11.98 16.29 28.31
C PHE A 289 -11.36 15.56 29.52
N CYS A 290 -12.17 15.40 30.58
CA CYS A 290 -11.74 14.79 31.84
C CYS A 290 -11.54 13.27 31.79
N ASN A 291 -12.02 12.59 30.74
CA ASN A 291 -11.97 11.13 30.62
C ASN A 291 -11.15 10.70 29.38
N GLN A 292 -10.16 9.84 29.59
CA GLN A 292 -9.35 9.24 28.53
C GLN A 292 -10.22 8.48 27.52
N GLY A 293 -11.28 7.80 27.98
CA GLY A 293 -12.19 7.06 27.11
C GLY A 293 -12.84 7.96 26.07
N VAL A 294 -13.35 9.11 26.48
CA VAL A 294 -14.01 10.08 25.58
C VAL A 294 -13.03 10.63 24.55
N ARG A 295 -11.80 10.97 24.94
CA ARG A 295 -10.75 11.44 24.01
C ARG A 295 -10.42 10.39 22.96
N THR A 296 -10.24 9.14 23.39
CA THR A 296 -9.97 8.02 22.48
C THR A 296 -11.15 7.79 21.54
N SER A 297 -12.39 7.80 22.04
CA SER A 297 -13.58 7.66 21.20
C SER A 297 -13.70 8.78 20.15
N VAL A 298 -13.51 10.05 20.52
CA VAL A 298 -13.56 11.17 19.56
C VAL A 298 -12.46 11.04 18.50
N HIS A 299 -11.25 10.64 18.91
CA HIS A 299 -10.15 10.38 17.97
C HIS A 299 -10.48 9.24 16.99
N ASP A 300 -11.06 8.15 17.49
CA ASP A 300 -11.34 6.95 16.69
C ASP A 300 -12.53 7.16 15.73
N PHE A 301 -13.57 7.91 16.16
CA PHE A 301 -14.73 8.26 15.32
C PHE A 301 -14.54 9.55 14.49
N ALA A 302 -13.35 10.14 14.48
CA ALA A 302 -13.07 11.42 13.83
C ALA A 302 -13.50 11.45 12.35
N VAL A 303 -13.24 10.37 11.60
CA VAL A 303 -13.58 10.28 10.18
C VAL A 303 -15.10 10.27 9.98
N THR A 304 -15.83 9.38 10.64
CA THR A 304 -17.30 9.30 10.51
C THR A 304 -17.99 10.55 10.99
N ALA A 305 -17.60 11.06 12.16
CA ALA A 305 -18.19 12.28 12.69
C ALA A 305 -18.03 13.43 11.69
N SER A 306 -16.88 13.54 11.02
CA SER A 306 -16.65 14.58 10.02
C SER A 306 -17.49 14.38 8.75
N VAL A 307 -17.57 13.15 8.22
CA VAL A 307 -18.39 12.83 7.05
C VAL A 307 -19.87 13.13 7.32
N VAL A 308 -20.40 12.65 8.45
CA VAL A 308 -21.79 12.90 8.84
C VAL A 308 -22.04 14.40 9.04
N THR A 309 -21.13 15.10 9.72
CA THR A 309 -21.29 16.55 9.97
C THR A 309 -21.36 17.33 8.66
N TRP A 310 -20.43 17.11 7.73
CA TRP A 310 -20.40 17.86 6.47
C TRP A 310 -21.51 17.45 5.49
N THR A 311 -21.93 16.19 5.53
CA THR A 311 -23.12 15.73 4.80
C THR A 311 -24.37 16.43 5.32
N LEU A 312 -24.57 16.47 6.65
CA LEU A 312 -25.69 17.17 7.26
C LEU A 312 -25.63 18.68 7.02
N VAL A 313 -24.45 19.29 7.01
CA VAL A 313 -24.28 20.70 6.66
C VAL A 313 -24.74 20.96 5.24
N LYS A 314 -24.39 20.11 4.27
CA LYS A 314 -24.87 20.24 2.89
C LYS A 314 -26.40 20.12 2.83
N GLU A 315 -26.96 19.04 3.38
CA GLU A 315 -28.39 18.73 3.26
C GLU A 315 -29.29 19.69 4.06
N LEU A 316 -28.81 20.28 5.18
CA LEU A 316 -29.65 21.13 6.04
C LEU A 316 -29.44 22.64 5.81
N LEU A 317 -28.25 23.07 5.42
CA LEU A 317 -27.91 24.50 5.27
C LEU A 317 -27.82 24.94 3.81
N PHE A 318 -27.56 24.03 2.88
CA PHE A 318 -27.32 24.31 1.47
C PHE A 318 -28.13 23.37 0.56
N ASP A 319 -29.40 23.15 0.91
CA ASP A 319 -30.35 22.32 0.15
C ASP A 319 -30.55 22.88 -1.28
N ASP A 320 -30.50 24.22 -1.43
CA ASP A 320 -30.66 24.90 -2.72
C ASP A 320 -29.46 24.76 -3.69
N VAL A 321 -28.38 24.07 -3.28
CA VAL A 321 -27.14 23.95 -4.08
C VAL A 321 -26.85 22.49 -4.40
N ASP A 322 -27.06 22.12 -5.66
CA ASP A 322 -26.83 20.76 -6.14
C ASP A 322 -25.33 20.45 -6.23
N THR A 323 -24.85 19.65 -5.27
CA THR A 323 -23.50 19.09 -5.28
C THR A 323 -23.51 17.68 -5.85
N GLU A 324 -22.46 17.31 -6.60
CA GLU A 324 -22.32 15.94 -7.14
C GLU A 324 -22.38 14.88 -6.02
N GLY A 325 -23.38 14.00 -6.08
CA GLY A 325 -23.56 12.87 -5.18
C GLY A 325 -23.03 11.55 -5.76
N LEU A 326 -23.15 10.47 -4.98
CA LEU A 326 -22.81 9.13 -5.43
C LEU A 326 -23.90 8.58 -6.38
N LYS A 327 -23.53 8.18 -7.61
CA LYS A 327 -24.45 7.54 -8.56
C LYS A 327 -24.76 6.10 -8.09
N VAL A 328 -25.91 5.93 -7.44
CA VAL A 328 -26.37 4.64 -6.88
C VAL A 328 -27.83 4.39 -7.32
N PRO A 329 -28.17 3.22 -7.89
CA PRO A 329 -29.55 2.88 -8.23
C PRO A 329 -30.47 2.77 -7.00
N ASP A 330 -31.78 2.84 -7.22
CA ASP A 330 -32.81 2.72 -6.18
C ASP A 330 -32.93 1.29 -5.62
N GLN A 331 -32.55 0.29 -6.42
CA GLN A 331 -32.57 -1.10 -6.03
C GLN A 331 -31.17 -1.70 -6.17
N PHE A 332 -30.96 -2.85 -5.54
CA PHE A 332 -29.71 -3.58 -5.69
C PHE A 332 -29.62 -4.20 -7.09
N GLU A 333 -29.03 -3.45 -8.01
CA GLU A 333 -28.77 -3.85 -9.39
C GLU A 333 -27.41 -3.31 -9.86
N PRO A 334 -26.83 -3.88 -10.92
CA PRO A 334 -25.59 -3.34 -11.50
C PRO A 334 -25.75 -1.89 -11.93
N THR A 335 -24.70 -1.09 -11.74
CA THR A 335 -24.68 0.35 -12.04
C THR A 335 -24.86 0.62 -13.55
N PHE A 336 -24.46 -0.33 -14.39
CA PHE A 336 -24.60 -0.23 -15.84
C PHE A 336 -26.03 -0.56 -16.30
N ALA A 337 -26.72 0.45 -16.83
CA ALA A 337 -28.05 0.35 -17.43
C ALA A 337 -27.98 0.44 -18.96
N CYS A 338 -28.96 -0.13 -19.67
CA CYS A 338 -28.99 -0.25 -21.12
C CYS A 338 -30.31 0.25 -21.73
N CYS A 339 -30.24 0.89 -22.90
CA CYS A 339 -31.42 1.36 -23.66
C CYS A 339 -32.07 0.29 -24.57
N ASP A 340 -31.39 -0.84 -24.80
CA ASP A 340 -31.89 -1.96 -25.60
C ASP A 340 -31.65 -3.30 -24.89
N SER A 341 -32.51 -4.27 -25.20
CA SER A 341 -32.48 -5.67 -24.75
C SER A 341 -31.15 -6.40 -24.99
N SER A 342 -30.35 -5.94 -25.96
CA SER A 342 -29.01 -6.49 -26.24
C SER A 342 -27.96 -6.07 -25.20
N CYS A 343 -28.12 -4.91 -24.55
CA CYS A 343 -27.26 -4.40 -23.47
C CYS A 343 -25.74 -4.40 -23.79
N LEU A 344 -25.38 -4.17 -25.06
CA LEU A 344 -23.99 -4.18 -25.56
C LEU A 344 -23.33 -2.79 -25.61
N THR A 345 -24.11 -1.71 -25.47
CA THR A 345 -23.66 -0.32 -25.64
C THR A 345 -23.95 0.51 -24.38
N PHE A 346 -23.11 1.53 -24.14
CA PHE A 346 -23.21 2.49 -23.03
C PHE A 346 -24.56 3.21 -23.03
N PHE A 347 -24.92 3.77 -21.88
CA PHE A 347 -26.04 4.69 -21.67
C PHE A 347 -25.69 6.04 -22.32
N PRO A 348 -26.06 6.34 -23.58
CA PRO A 348 -25.87 7.70 -24.06
C PRO A 348 -26.86 8.57 -23.26
N ASP A 349 -26.41 9.74 -22.81
CA ASP A 349 -27.13 10.65 -21.90
C ASP A 349 -28.58 10.93 -22.36
N ASP A 350 -29.52 10.09 -21.92
CA ASP A 350 -30.89 9.90 -22.42
C ASP A 350 -31.03 8.98 -23.64
N CYS A 351 -31.68 7.81 -23.43
CA CYS A 351 -32.28 7.07 -24.51
C CYS A 351 -33.27 8.03 -25.19
N LEU A 352 -32.94 8.54 -26.39
CA LEU A 352 -33.68 9.60 -27.09
C LEU A 352 -35.19 9.35 -27.28
N ASP A 353 -35.69 8.16 -26.95
CA ASP A 353 -37.08 7.74 -27.09
C ASP A 353 -37.66 6.90 -25.91
N GLN A 354 -36.97 6.77 -24.76
CA GLN A 354 -37.43 5.92 -23.63
C GLN A 354 -37.33 6.60 -22.25
N ALA A 355 -38.41 6.58 -21.49
CA ALA A 355 -38.50 7.21 -20.15
C ALA A 355 -37.85 6.39 -19.01
N ALA A 356 -37.35 5.18 -19.29
CA ALA A 356 -36.66 4.31 -18.33
C ALA A 356 -35.73 3.35 -19.07
N ALA A 357 -34.70 2.84 -18.39
CA ALA A 357 -33.78 1.84 -18.94
C ALA A 357 -34.52 0.54 -19.35
N ALA A 358 -34.15 -0.06 -20.48
CA ALA A 358 -34.73 -1.30 -20.99
C ALA A 358 -34.26 -2.55 -20.20
N GLY A 359 -33.11 -2.49 -19.52
CA GLY A 359 -32.60 -3.53 -18.63
C GLY A 359 -31.23 -3.22 -18.04
N THR A 360 -30.86 -3.96 -16.99
CA THR A 360 -29.50 -3.96 -16.40
C THR A 360 -28.71 -5.18 -16.86
N ARG A 361 -27.38 -5.08 -16.84
CA ARG A 361 -26.53 -6.25 -17.18
C ARG A 361 -26.77 -7.41 -16.22
N SER A 362 -26.49 -8.63 -16.66
CA SER A 362 -26.36 -9.77 -15.75
C SER A 362 -25.15 -9.58 -14.82
N TRP A 363 -25.27 -10.04 -13.57
CA TRP A 363 -24.13 -10.12 -12.64
C TRP A 363 -23.03 -11.05 -13.18
N PHE A 364 -23.41 -12.19 -13.75
CA PHE A 364 -22.45 -13.10 -14.39
C PHE A 364 -22.12 -12.63 -15.79
N VAL A 365 -20.82 -12.47 -16.05
CA VAL A 365 -20.26 -12.09 -17.35
C VAL A 365 -20.26 -13.27 -18.30
N ASP A 366 -20.71 -13.05 -19.54
CA ASP A 366 -20.57 -14.03 -20.61
C ASP A 366 -19.15 -13.99 -21.19
N PHE A 367 -18.39 -15.08 -21.01
CA PHE A 367 -17.03 -15.23 -21.53
C PHE A 367 -16.98 -15.40 -23.05
N SER A 368 -18.10 -15.79 -23.67
CA SER A 368 -18.21 -16.06 -25.09
C SER A 368 -18.55 -14.81 -25.91
N ASP A 369 -19.00 -13.74 -25.26
CA ASP A 369 -19.29 -12.45 -25.89
C ASP A 369 -18.00 -11.68 -26.19
N LEU A 370 -17.35 -12.09 -27.29
CA LEU A 370 -16.09 -11.53 -27.77
C LEU A 370 -16.26 -10.70 -29.03
N ASN A 371 -17.50 -10.31 -29.37
CA ASN A 371 -17.82 -9.62 -30.64
C ASN A 371 -17.20 -10.34 -31.87
N GLY A 372 -17.30 -11.68 -31.89
CA GLY A 372 -16.76 -12.54 -32.96
C GLY A 372 -15.23 -12.71 -32.99
N LYS A 373 -14.48 -12.15 -32.02
CA LYS A 373 -13.00 -12.18 -31.99
C LYS A 373 -12.46 -13.32 -31.13
N GLY A 374 -12.37 -14.52 -31.71
CA GLY A 374 -11.89 -15.73 -31.01
C GLY A 374 -10.41 -15.72 -30.57
N TRP A 375 -9.61 -14.72 -30.95
CA TRP A 375 -8.21 -14.58 -30.56
C TRP A 375 -8.03 -13.83 -29.22
N ILE A 376 -9.09 -13.19 -28.71
CA ILE A 376 -9.06 -12.39 -27.47
C ILE A 376 -8.60 -13.19 -26.24
N PRO A 377 -9.05 -14.43 -26.01
CA PRO A 377 -8.59 -15.22 -24.88
C PRO A 377 -7.07 -15.34 -24.86
N ILE A 378 -6.42 -15.50 -26.02
CA ILE A 378 -4.94 -15.62 -26.08
C ILE A 378 -4.28 -14.25 -25.91
N ALA A 379 -4.82 -13.21 -26.53
CA ALA A 379 -4.24 -11.86 -26.43
C ALA A 379 -4.35 -11.27 -25.02
N ALA A 380 -5.38 -11.65 -24.24
CA ALA A 380 -5.55 -11.25 -22.85
C ALA A 380 -4.38 -11.66 -21.95
N ALA A 381 -3.58 -12.68 -22.34
CA ALA A 381 -2.38 -13.09 -21.62
C ALA A 381 -1.35 -11.95 -21.50
N GLY A 382 -1.24 -11.07 -22.50
CA GLY A 382 -0.29 -9.95 -22.48
C GLY A 382 -0.56 -8.95 -21.35
N PRO A 383 -1.74 -8.29 -21.33
CA PRO A 383 -2.14 -7.44 -20.21
C PRO A 383 -2.16 -8.18 -18.87
N ALA A 384 -2.50 -9.47 -18.84
CA ALA A 384 -2.52 -10.26 -17.62
C ALA A 384 -1.14 -10.43 -16.96
N VAL A 385 -0.04 -10.42 -17.72
CA VAL A 385 1.32 -10.42 -17.12
C VAL A 385 1.56 -9.13 -16.34
N LEU A 386 1.13 -7.99 -16.88
CA LEU A 386 1.26 -6.70 -16.21
C LEU A 386 0.35 -6.62 -14.98
N ALA A 387 -0.88 -7.13 -15.10
CA ALA A 387 -1.79 -7.30 -13.96
C ALA A 387 -1.17 -8.19 -12.87
N PHE A 388 -0.53 -9.29 -13.26
CA PHE A 388 0.17 -10.18 -12.33
C PHE A 388 1.30 -9.46 -11.62
N VAL A 389 2.16 -8.72 -12.32
CA VAL A 389 3.24 -7.96 -11.69
C VAL A 389 2.68 -6.93 -10.71
N LEU A 390 1.60 -6.23 -11.07
CA LEU A 390 0.92 -5.28 -10.18
C LEU A 390 0.41 -5.97 -8.92
N VAL A 391 -0.41 -7.02 -9.06
CA VAL A 391 -0.98 -7.76 -7.93
C VAL A 391 0.11 -8.39 -7.06
N TYR A 392 1.18 -8.90 -7.68
CA TYR A 392 2.33 -9.47 -6.98
C TYR A 392 3.06 -8.42 -6.14
N LEU A 393 3.30 -7.22 -6.68
CA LEU A 393 4.00 -6.14 -5.98
C LEU A 393 3.13 -5.46 -4.91
N ASP A 394 1.89 -5.07 -5.25
CA ASP A 394 0.98 -4.39 -4.32
C ASP A 394 0.72 -5.27 -3.09
N ASN A 395 0.39 -6.55 -3.31
CA ASN A 395 0.20 -7.49 -2.23
C ASN A 395 1.51 -7.79 -1.52
N GLY A 396 2.58 -8.10 -2.27
CA GLY A 396 3.87 -8.48 -1.69
C GLY A 396 4.45 -7.41 -0.77
N ILE A 397 4.51 -6.15 -1.23
CA ILE A 397 5.02 -5.03 -0.44
C ILE A 397 4.11 -4.79 0.78
N THR A 398 2.78 -4.87 0.61
CA THR A 398 1.86 -4.69 1.73
C THR A 398 2.02 -5.79 2.78
N TRP A 399 2.14 -7.04 2.38
CA TRP A 399 2.41 -8.16 3.29
C TRP A 399 3.75 -8.00 4.00
N HIS A 400 4.80 -7.57 3.28
CA HIS A 400 6.10 -7.31 3.86
C HIS A 400 6.06 -6.20 4.92
N LEU A 401 5.35 -5.11 4.63
CA LEU A 401 5.14 -4.01 5.57
C LEU A 401 4.38 -4.43 6.83
N ILE A 402 3.32 -5.25 6.69
CA ILE A 402 2.56 -5.76 7.85
C ILE A 402 3.44 -6.71 8.67
N GLN A 403 4.13 -7.62 8.00
CA GLN A 403 4.94 -8.68 8.62
C GLN A 403 6.31 -8.21 9.10
N HIS A 404 6.60 -6.91 8.99
CA HIS A 404 7.87 -6.35 9.43
C HIS A 404 8.15 -6.74 10.90
N LYS A 405 9.37 -7.23 11.16
CA LYS A 405 9.75 -7.86 12.45
C LYS A 405 9.52 -6.96 13.67
N SER A 406 9.53 -5.64 13.50
CA SER A 406 9.26 -4.69 14.59
C SER A 406 7.86 -4.84 15.19
N HIS A 407 6.91 -5.43 14.47
CA HIS A 407 5.53 -5.59 14.94
C HIS A 407 5.35 -6.79 15.87
N ASN A 408 6.34 -7.68 15.99
CA ASN A 408 6.30 -8.87 16.86
C ASN A 408 5.03 -9.73 16.67
N LEU A 409 4.61 -9.94 15.42
CA LEU A 409 3.48 -10.83 15.08
C LEU A 409 3.84 -12.30 15.37
N GLN A 410 2.88 -13.08 15.86
CA GLN A 410 3.09 -14.46 16.32
C GLN A 410 2.65 -15.50 15.29
N HIS A 411 1.65 -15.21 14.46
CA HIS A 411 1.03 -16.22 13.59
C HIS A 411 1.83 -16.57 12.32
N GLY A 412 2.93 -15.86 12.07
CA GLY A 412 3.81 -16.08 10.93
C GLY A 412 3.25 -15.53 9.61
N GLU A 413 3.89 -15.88 8.50
CA GLU A 413 3.59 -15.32 7.18
C GLU A 413 2.98 -16.34 6.21
N ALA A 414 2.31 -15.86 5.15
CA ALA A 414 1.62 -16.72 4.18
C ALA A 414 1.64 -16.17 2.74
N TYR A 415 2.82 -15.82 2.21
CA TYR A 415 2.95 -15.06 0.96
C TYR A 415 2.49 -15.87 -0.27
N ASN A 416 2.85 -17.15 -0.36
CA ASN A 416 2.49 -17.99 -1.51
C ASN A 416 1.00 -18.35 -1.49
N TYR A 417 0.50 -18.69 -0.30
CA TYR A 417 -0.91 -19.04 -0.12
C TYR A 417 -1.83 -17.86 -0.42
N ASP A 418 -1.53 -16.67 0.13
CA ASP A 418 -2.35 -15.48 -0.08
C ASP A 418 -2.24 -14.93 -1.51
N LEU A 419 -1.13 -15.15 -2.23
CA LEU A 419 -1.04 -14.80 -3.65
C LEU A 419 -1.97 -15.65 -4.53
N CYS A 420 -1.99 -16.97 -4.30
CA CYS A 420 -2.93 -17.86 -4.99
C CYS A 420 -4.39 -17.45 -4.69
N LEU A 421 -4.67 -17.12 -3.43
CA LEU A 421 -5.99 -16.71 -3.00
C LEU A 421 -6.41 -15.36 -3.60
N SER A 422 -5.51 -14.38 -3.67
CA SER A 422 -5.75 -13.10 -4.33
C SER A 422 -6.02 -13.26 -5.83
N GLY A 423 -5.28 -14.15 -6.52
CA GLY A 423 -5.56 -14.49 -7.92
C GLY A 423 -6.96 -15.09 -8.10
N PHE A 424 -7.37 -15.97 -7.18
CA PHE A 424 -8.70 -16.57 -7.19
C PHE A 424 -9.81 -15.55 -6.95
N PHE A 425 -9.66 -14.66 -5.97
CA PHE A 425 -10.66 -13.61 -5.72
C PHE A 425 -10.80 -12.64 -6.89
N ASN A 426 -9.70 -12.23 -7.50
CA ASN A 426 -9.75 -11.35 -8.67
C ASN A 426 -10.39 -12.02 -9.89
N PHE A 427 -10.19 -13.34 -10.06
CA PHE A 427 -10.91 -14.13 -11.05
C PHE A 427 -12.42 -14.13 -10.80
N VAL A 428 -12.86 -14.42 -9.58
CA VAL A 428 -14.29 -14.43 -9.22
C VAL A 428 -14.90 -13.02 -9.34
N ASN A 429 -14.19 -11.98 -8.92
CA ASN A 429 -14.64 -10.60 -9.10
C ASN A 429 -14.87 -10.30 -10.59
N ALA A 430 -13.91 -10.64 -11.45
CA ALA A 430 -14.06 -10.40 -12.88
C ALA A 430 -15.19 -11.22 -13.52
N MET A 431 -15.44 -12.46 -13.06
CA MET A 431 -16.62 -13.24 -13.46
C MET A 431 -17.94 -12.56 -13.13
N LEU A 432 -17.97 -11.78 -12.04
CA LEU A 432 -19.14 -11.02 -11.57
C LEU A 432 -19.18 -9.57 -12.11
N GLY A 433 -18.21 -9.19 -12.95
CA GLY A 433 -18.04 -7.82 -13.43
C GLY A 433 -17.72 -6.81 -12.31
N LEU A 434 -17.09 -7.29 -11.23
CA LEU A 434 -16.66 -6.51 -10.07
C LEU A 434 -15.21 -6.04 -10.23
N PRO A 435 -14.81 -4.94 -9.56
CA PRO A 435 -13.44 -4.46 -9.61
C PRO A 435 -12.48 -5.46 -8.97
N TRP A 436 -11.24 -5.41 -9.42
CA TRP A 436 -10.16 -6.15 -8.80
C TRP A 436 -9.79 -5.53 -7.45
N LEU A 437 -9.37 -6.37 -6.52
CA LEU A 437 -8.98 -5.97 -5.18
C LEU A 437 -7.63 -6.57 -4.82
N VAL A 438 -6.87 -5.80 -4.05
CA VAL A 438 -5.54 -6.15 -3.55
C VAL A 438 -5.45 -5.75 -2.07
N ALA A 439 -4.39 -6.16 -1.40
CA ALA A 439 -4.09 -5.74 -0.04
C ALA A 439 -3.88 -4.22 -0.01
N THR A 440 -4.65 -3.52 0.82
CA THR A 440 -4.61 -2.05 0.89
C THR A 440 -3.63 -1.59 1.97
N THR A 441 -2.51 -0.99 1.59
CA THR A 441 -1.42 -0.67 2.53
C THR A 441 -1.86 0.22 3.69
N VAL A 442 -2.56 1.33 3.43
CA VAL A 442 -2.94 2.29 4.49
C VAL A 442 -3.96 1.70 5.48
N PRO A 443 -5.10 1.11 5.04
CA PRO A 443 -6.02 0.42 5.95
C PRO A 443 -5.37 -0.72 6.73
N CYS A 444 -4.50 -1.53 6.12
CA CYS A 444 -3.76 -2.58 6.82
C CYS A 444 -2.91 -2.02 7.98
N ILE A 445 -2.18 -0.92 7.74
CA ILE A 445 -1.34 -0.30 8.76
C ILE A 445 -2.19 0.34 9.88
N ILE A 446 -3.34 0.94 9.55
CA ILE A 446 -4.27 1.46 10.56
C ILE A 446 -4.83 0.31 11.41
N HIS A 447 -5.22 -0.79 10.78
CA HIS A 447 -5.72 -1.99 11.46
C HIS A 447 -4.68 -2.56 12.43
N LEU A 448 -3.44 -2.74 11.96
CA LEU A 448 -2.30 -3.20 12.74
C LEU A 448 -2.03 -2.30 13.95
N ASN A 449 -1.95 -0.98 13.73
CA ASN A 449 -1.70 -0.01 14.79
C ASN A 449 -2.82 0.04 15.84
N SER A 450 -4.06 -0.23 15.43
CA SER A 450 -5.22 -0.20 16.33
C SER A 450 -5.31 -1.44 17.20
N LEU A 451 -4.81 -2.58 16.71
CA LEU A 451 -4.71 -3.84 17.46
C LEU A 451 -3.42 -3.97 18.28
N ALA A 452 -2.41 -3.16 17.97
CA ALA A 452 -1.17 -3.10 18.72
C ALA A 452 -1.32 -2.56 20.14
N GLU A 453 -0.47 -3.05 21.03
CA GLU A 453 -0.13 -2.43 22.29
C GLU A 453 1.27 -1.82 22.16
N LYS A 454 1.41 -0.55 22.55
CA LYS A 454 2.65 0.22 22.39
C LYS A 454 3.16 0.70 23.73
N ASP A 455 4.48 0.71 23.89
CA ASP A 455 5.16 1.29 25.05
C ASP A 455 5.10 2.83 25.02
N LYS A 456 5.55 3.48 26.10
CA LYS A 456 5.66 4.94 26.25
C LYS A 456 6.43 5.61 25.12
N ASP A 457 7.42 4.90 24.56
CA ASP A 457 8.24 5.36 23.44
C ASP A 457 7.60 5.05 22.06
N GLY A 458 6.39 4.50 22.03
CA GLY A 458 5.65 4.17 20.81
C GLY A 458 6.06 2.85 20.14
N LYS A 459 6.89 2.04 20.81
CA LYS A 459 7.35 0.72 20.31
C LYS A 459 6.29 -0.35 20.49
N PHE A 460 6.11 -1.23 19.50
CA PHE A 460 5.18 -2.35 19.57
C PHE A 460 5.65 -3.39 20.61
N LEU A 461 4.77 -3.72 21.56
CA LEU A 461 4.97 -4.77 22.55
C LEU A 461 4.34 -6.07 22.07
N SER A 462 3.05 -6.02 21.77
CA SER A 462 2.27 -7.13 21.24
C SER A 462 1.19 -6.62 20.29
N VAL A 463 0.70 -7.48 19.41
CA VAL A 463 -0.44 -7.19 18.54
C VAL A 463 -1.49 -8.26 18.77
N GLN A 464 -2.73 -7.84 18.99
CA GLN A 464 -3.84 -8.78 19.04
C GLN A 464 -4.21 -9.23 17.62
N GLU A 465 -3.79 -10.43 17.24
CA GLU A 465 -4.15 -11.02 15.95
C GLU A 465 -5.53 -11.70 16.05
N THR A 466 -6.51 -11.21 15.28
CA THR A 466 -7.88 -11.75 15.24
C THR A 466 -8.49 -11.60 13.85
N ARG A 467 -9.30 -12.59 13.45
CA ARG A 467 -10.07 -12.56 12.20
C ARG A 467 -11.37 -11.78 12.31
N LEU A 468 -11.86 -11.58 13.53
CA LEU A 468 -13.19 -11.02 13.79
C LEU A 468 -13.32 -9.56 13.39
N THR A 469 -12.29 -8.74 13.62
CA THR A 469 -12.30 -7.33 13.23
C THR A 469 -12.53 -7.17 11.74
N MET A 470 -11.83 -7.97 10.94
CA MET A 470 -11.93 -7.96 9.51
C MET A 470 -13.25 -8.55 9.02
N LEU A 471 -13.68 -9.68 9.57
CA LEU A 471 -14.96 -10.30 9.23
C LEU A 471 -16.13 -9.33 9.47
N PHE A 472 -16.21 -8.74 10.66
CA PHE A 472 -17.31 -7.86 11.03
C PHE A 472 -17.25 -6.51 10.31
N SER A 473 -16.07 -5.94 10.07
CA SER A 473 -15.97 -4.69 9.31
C SER A 473 -16.44 -4.87 7.86
N HIS A 474 -16.06 -5.95 7.19
CA HIS A 474 -16.53 -6.22 5.82
C HIS A 474 -18.00 -6.65 5.76
N MET A 475 -18.52 -7.32 6.81
CA MET A 475 -19.96 -7.54 6.94
C MET A 475 -20.72 -6.21 7.05
N LEU A 476 -20.22 -5.25 7.84
CA LEU A 476 -20.81 -3.91 7.95
C LEU A 476 -20.74 -3.15 6.61
N VAL A 477 -19.64 -3.28 5.87
CA VAL A 477 -19.54 -2.76 4.49
C VAL A 477 -20.62 -3.39 3.61
N GLY A 478 -20.83 -4.70 3.67
CA GLY A 478 -21.90 -5.38 2.95
C GLY A 478 -23.30 -4.90 3.38
N PHE A 479 -23.54 -4.73 4.68
CA PHE A 479 -24.80 -4.24 5.21
C PHE A 479 -25.10 -2.78 4.81
N SER A 480 -24.09 -1.99 4.45
CA SER A 480 -24.32 -0.64 3.91
C SER A 480 -25.13 -0.66 2.59
N LEU A 481 -25.11 -1.76 1.84
CA LEU A 481 -25.96 -1.95 0.65
C LEU A 481 -27.46 -2.02 1.00
N LEU A 482 -27.84 -2.27 2.25
CA LEU A 482 -29.24 -2.22 2.68
C LEU A 482 -29.75 -0.80 2.88
N ALA A 483 -28.85 0.19 2.88
CA ALA A 483 -29.13 1.60 3.11
C ALA A 483 -28.73 2.46 1.90
N LEU A 484 -29.10 2.03 0.69
CA LEU A 484 -28.76 2.73 -0.57
C LEU A 484 -29.23 4.20 -0.55
N ASP A 485 -30.41 4.47 0.01
CA ASP A 485 -30.94 5.84 0.11
C ASP A 485 -30.07 6.75 0.98
N VAL A 486 -29.44 6.19 2.02
CA VAL A 486 -28.49 6.95 2.86
C VAL A 486 -27.18 7.19 2.12
N LEU A 487 -26.75 6.27 1.27
CA LEU A 487 -25.52 6.42 0.48
C LEU A 487 -25.65 7.52 -0.60
N LYS A 488 -26.85 7.73 -1.16
CA LYS A 488 -27.12 8.80 -2.13
C LYS A 488 -26.96 10.21 -1.53
N LEU A 489 -27.20 10.35 -0.23
CA LEU A 489 -27.06 11.63 0.47
C LEU A 489 -25.59 12.07 0.61
N LEU A 490 -24.62 11.17 0.39
CA LEU A 490 -23.20 11.49 0.58
C LEU A 490 -22.69 12.34 -0.60
N PRO A 491 -22.27 13.59 -0.37
CA PRO A 491 -21.68 14.42 -1.41
C PRO A 491 -20.29 13.89 -1.76
N LEU A 492 -19.98 13.78 -3.04
CA LEU A 492 -18.67 13.35 -3.51
C LEU A 492 -17.51 14.24 -2.99
N PRO A 493 -17.65 15.58 -2.86
CA PRO A 493 -16.60 16.42 -2.27
C PRO A 493 -16.19 16.03 -0.85
N VAL A 494 -17.14 15.57 -0.02
CA VAL A 494 -16.86 15.10 1.35
C VAL A 494 -15.96 13.85 1.31
N LEU A 495 -16.21 12.94 0.37
CA LEU A 495 -15.42 11.71 0.19
C LEU A 495 -13.98 12.04 -0.25
N TYR A 496 -13.79 12.99 -1.17
CA TYR A 496 -12.45 13.47 -1.51
C TYR A 496 -11.72 14.09 -0.30
N GLY A 497 -12.44 14.77 0.60
CA GLY A 497 -11.90 15.27 1.86
C GLY A 497 -11.36 14.15 2.78
N VAL A 498 -12.05 13.01 2.85
CA VAL A 498 -11.55 11.82 3.56
C VAL A 498 -10.32 11.23 2.86
N PHE A 499 -10.33 11.19 1.53
CA PHE A 499 -9.23 10.71 0.71
C PHE A 499 -7.94 11.51 0.95
N LEU A 500 -8.05 12.85 0.97
CA LEU A 500 -6.95 13.76 1.30
C LEU A 500 -6.40 13.50 2.71
N PHE A 501 -7.29 13.30 3.69
CA PHE A 501 -6.89 12.97 5.05
C PHE A 501 -6.10 11.65 5.12
N MET A 502 -6.55 10.60 4.43
CA MET A 502 -5.87 9.30 4.42
C MET A 502 -4.46 9.41 3.84
N GLY A 503 -4.29 10.18 2.75
CA GLY A 503 -2.96 10.50 2.22
C GLY A 503 -2.09 11.23 3.24
N LEU A 504 -2.53 12.38 3.74
CA LEU A 504 -1.73 13.23 4.63
C LEU A 504 -1.37 12.58 5.98
N SER A 505 -2.29 11.80 6.56
CA SER A 505 -2.08 11.18 7.88
C SER A 505 -1.03 10.05 7.89
N SER A 506 -0.66 9.54 6.72
CA SER A 506 0.33 8.47 6.58
C SER A 506 1.78 8.97 6.50
N LEU A 507 2.01 10.21 6.01
CA LEU A 507 3.34 10.79 5.80
C LEU A 507 4.26 10.77 7.04
N PRO A 508 3.81 11.12 8.27
CA PRO A 508 4.70 11.18 9.43
C PRO A 508 5.30 9.83 9.84
N ASN A 509 4.66 8.72 9.44
CA ASN A 509 5.13 7.37 9.78
C ASN A 509 6.23 6.86 8.84
N MET A 510 6.55 7.61 7.78
CA MET A 510 7.50 7.19 6.75
C MET A 510 8.89 7.78 7.04
N GLN A 511 9.92 6.93 7.16
CA GLN A 511 11.30 7.37 7.36
C GLN A 511 11.80 8.17 6.15
N PHE A 512 11.41 7.81 4.92
CA PHE A 512 11.74 8.59 3.72
C PHE A 512 11.23 10.02 3.81
N TRP A 513 9.95 10.22 4.17
CA TRP A 513 9.38 11.57 4.37
C TRP A 513 10.09 12.32 5.50
N ASN A 514 10.33 11.67 6.64
CA ASN A 514 11.04 12.27 7.76
C ASN A 514 12.49 12.66 7.39
N ARG A 515 13.18 11.86 6.56
CA ARG A 515 14.51 12.17 6.03
C ARG A 515 14.46 13.31 5.01
N PHE A 516 13.43 13.36 4.18
CA PHE A 516 13.21 14.46 3.24
C PHE A 516 13.03 15.79 3.99
N LEU A 517 12.28 15.80 5.09
CA LEU A 517 12.13 16.99 5.95
C LEU A 517 13.45 17.46 6.57
N LEU A 518 14.45 16.59 6.74
CA LEU A 518 15.76 17.00 7.25
C LEU A 518 16.46 18.01 6.33
N PHE A 519 16.14 18.05 5.02
CA PHE A 519 16.67 19.09 4.12
C PHE A 519 16.24 20.50 4.52
N PHE A 520 15.06 20.63 5.13
CA PHE A 520 14.47 21.91 5.52
C PHE A 520 14.63 22.21 7.01
N MET A 521 15.33 21.34 7.75
CA MET A 521 15.46 21.45 9.19
C MET A 521 16.88 21.88 9.59
N GLN A 522 16.99 22.69 10.64
CA GLN A 522 18.29 23.11 11.14
C GLN A 522 19.07 21.91 11.71
N PRO A 523 20.37 21.73 11.39
CA PRO A 523 21.16 20.56 11.79
C PRO A 523 21.36 20.35 13.30
N SER A 524 21.00 21.32 14.14
CA SER A 524 21.01 21.22 15.61
C SER A 524 19.72 20.63 16.18
N MET A 525 18.64 20.61 15.39
CA MET A 525 17.32 20.13 15.78
C MET A 525 17.02 18.72 15.24
N TYR A 526 18.04 18.02 14.73
CA TYR A 526 17.89 16.67 14.20
C TYR A 526 17.42 15.73 15.31
N PRO A 527 16.30 15.01 15.11
CA PRO A 527 15.82 14.06 16.11
C PRO A 527 16.87 12.97 16.30
N GLU A 528 17.06 12.51 17.53
CA GLU A 528 18.01 11.44 17.83
C GLU A 528 17.50 10.10 17.30
N LYS A 529 17.92 9.75 16.08
CA LYS A 529 17.75 8.45 15.45
C LYS A 529 19.12 7.79 15.23
N SER A 530 19.15 6.48 15.05
CA SER A 530 20.37 5.69 14.82
C SER A 530 21.22 6.26 13.68
N TYR A 531 20.61 6.52 12.52
CA TYR A 531 21.32 7.09 11.38
C TYR A 531 21.81 8.54 11.63
N THR A 532 21.05 9.39 12.34
CA THR A 532 21.52 10.76 12.67
C THR A 532 22.63 10.80 13.71
N LYS A 533 22.73 9.78 14.57
CA LYS A 533 23.72 9.69 15.65
C LYS A 533 25.08 9.22 15.13
N TYR A 534 25.08 8.21 14.26
CA TYR A 534 26.31 7.53 13.83
C TYR A 534 26.78 7.90 12.41
N MET A 535 25.92 8.50 11.58
CA MET A 535 26.25 8.85 10.19
C MET A 535 26.46 10.35 9.99
N SER A 536 27.34 10.70 9.05
CA SER A 536 27.49 12.11 8.64
C SER A 536 26.26 12.61 7.86
N LYS A 537 25.90 13.87 8.09
CA LYS A 537 24.71 14.52 7.50
C LYS A 537 24.71 14.46 5.97
N ALA A 538 25.86 14.66 5.34
CA ALA A 538 26.00 14.62 3.88
C ALA A 538 25.65 13.25 3.28
N ARG A 539 25.93 12.16 3.99
CA ARG A 539 25.61 10.79 3.54
C ARG A 539 24.11 10.52 3.60
N ILE A 540 23.45 10.98 4.67
CA ILE A 540 21.99 10.92 4.81
C ILE A 540 21.33 11.67 3.65
N HIS A 541 21.72 12.92 3.40
CA HIS A 541 21.18 13.72 2.30
C HIS A 541 21.45 13.09 0.92
N LYS A 542 22.63 12.52 0.70
CA LYS A 542 22.94 11.81 -0.56
C LYS A 542 22.02 10.61 -0.78
N TYR A 543 21.76 9.84 0.26
CA TYR A 543 20.85 8.69 0.18
C TYR A 543 19.43 9.15 -0.14
N THR A 544 18.93 10.15 0.59
CA THR A 544 17.57 10.68 0.38
C THR A 544 17.41 11.32 -1.00
N LEU A 545 18.43 11.99 -1.54
CA LEU A 545 18.39 12.53 -2.90
C LEU A 545 18.32 11.42 -3.96
N LEU A 546 19.08 10.33 -3.76
CA LEU A 546 19.01 9.17 -4.67
C LEU A 546 17.65 8.47 -4.56
N GLN A 547 17.10 8.32 -3.36
CA GLN A 547 15.75 7.79 -3.14
C GLN A 547 14.68 8.67 -3.79
N LEU A 548 14.81 10.00 -3.68
CA LEU A 548 13.93 10.97 -4.34
C LEU A 548 14.01 10.89 -5.87
N LEU A 549 15.18 10.61 -6.44
CA LEU A 549 15.34 10.37 -7.87
C LEU A 549 14.54 9.14 -8.32
N PHE A 550 14.66 8.01 -7.62
CA PHE A 550 13.90 6.80 -7.94
C PHE A 550 12.40 7.01 -7.77
N PHE A 551 11.98 7.66 -6.68
CA PHE A 551 10.59 8.07 -6.49
C PHE A 551 10.07 8.94 -7.63
N SER A 552 10.84 9.95 -8.05
CA SER A 552 10.45 10.86 -9.14
C SER A 552 10.30 10.10 -10.46
N LEU A 553 11.18 9.14 -10.75
CA LEU A 553 11.07 8.30 -11.95
C LEU A 553 9.78 7.44 -11.93
N VAL A 554 9.51 6.76 -10.81
CA VAL A 554 8.29 5.95 -10.66
C VAL A 554 7.04 6.83 -10.76
N PHE A 555 7.03 7.97 -10.08
CA PHE A 555 5.94 8.93 -10.08
C PHE A 555 5.66 9.49 -11.48
N ILE A 556 6.69 9.86 -12.23
CA ILE A 556 6.55 10.31 -13.61
C ILE A 556 5.91 9.21 -14.48
N VAL A 557 6.43 7.98 -14.42
CA VAL A 557 5.91 6.86 -15.22
C VAL A 557 4.43 6.59 -14.89
N GLN A 558 4.06 6.69 -13.63
CA GLN A 558 2.68 6.47 -13.18
C GLN A 558 1.69 7.49 -13.76
N ASN A 559 2.05 8.77 -13.84
CA ASN A 559 1.11 9.82 -14.26
C ASN A 559 0.90 9.90 -15.78
N PHE A 560 1.83 9.39 -16.57
CA PHE A 560 1.70 9.41 -18.03
C PHE A 560 0.88 8.22 -18.53
N LYS A 561 -0.38 8.46 -18.94
CA LYS A 561 -1.36 7.43 -19.40
C LYS A 561 -0.79 6.38 -20.37
N VAL A 562 0.13 6.76 -21.27
CA VAL A 562 0.74 5.86 -22.27
C VAL A 562 1.75 4.88 -21.64
N ILE A 563 2.48 5.32 -20.62
CA ILE A 563 3.56 4.55 -19.98
C ILE A 563 3.18 4.05 -18.57
N ALA A 564 2.01 4.42 -18.05
CA ALA A 564 1.48 3.98 -16.75
C ALA A 564 1.40 2.45 -16.66
N ILE A 565 1.22 1.77 -17.80
CA ILE A 565 1.26 0.30 -17.92
C ILE A 565 2.58 -0.28 -17.38
N ALA A 566 3.69 0.45 -17.52
CA ALA A 566 5.02 0.02 -17.09
C ALA A 566 5.36 0.41 -15.64
N PHE A 567 4.49 1.13 -14.92
CA PHE A 567 4.78 1.54 -13.53
C PHE A 567 5.16 0.36 -12.61
N PRO A 568 4.48 -0.80 -12.65
CA PRO A 568 4.84 -1.91 -11.77
C PRO A 568 6.25 -2.43 -12.03
N LEU A 569 6.68 -2.40 -13.30
CA LEU A 569 8.04 -2.78 -13.71
C LEU A 569 9.08 -1.79 -13.18
N MET A 570 8.75 -0.49 -13.14
CA MET A 570 9.65 0.53 -12.58
C MET A 570 9.82 0.37 -11.07
N THR A 571 8.75 0.04 -10.35
CA THR A 571 8.82 -0.28 -8.92
C THR A 571 9.68 -1.53 -8.69
N LEU A 572 9.52 -2.58 -9.51
CA LEU A 572 10.36 -3.77 -9.42
C LEU A 572 11.85 -3.44 -9.60
N LEU A 573 12.19 -2.48 -10.46
CA LEU A 573 13.57 -2.04 -10.73
C LEU A 573 14.24 -1.35 -9.52
N CYS A 574 13.47 -0.91 -8.52
CA CYS A 574 14.02 -0.36 -7.28
C CYS A 574 14.75 -1.44 -6.45
N ILE A 575 14.31 -2.70 -6.51
CA ILE A 575 14.94 -3.82 -5.79
C ILE A 575 16.39 -4.07 -6.28
N PRO A 576 16.65 -4.34 -7.58
CA PRO A 576 18.02 -4.52 -8.06
C PRO A 576 18.84 -3.23 -7.96
N ALA A 577 18.23 -2.05 -8.04
CA ALA A 577 18.96 -0.81 -7.76
C ALA A 577 19.51 -0.82 -6.32
N ARG A 578 18.70 -1.19 -5.32
CA ARG A 578 19.17 -1.32 -3.93
C ARG A 578 20.27 -2.38 -3.79
N ILE A 579 20.16 -3.52 -4.49
CA ILE A 579 21.14 -4.62 -4.37
C ILE A 579 22.47 -4.30 -5.06
N TYR A 580 22.46 -3.68 -6.25
CA TYR A 580 23.66 -3.55 -7.09
C TYR A 580 24.18 -2.12 -7.23
N LEU A 581 23.31 -1.10 -7.15
CA LEU A 581 23.69 0.30 -7.33
C LEU A 581 24.09 0.94 -5.99
N PHE A 582 23.30 0.74 -4.93
CA PHE A 582 23.51 1.40 -3.64
C PHE A 582 24.81 0.97 -2.92
N PRO A 583 25.22 -0.32 -2.92
CA PRO A 583 26.50 -0.74 -2.33
C PRO A 583 27.73 -0.15 -3.02
N LYS A 584 27.60 0.42 -4.22
CA LYS A 584 28.70 1.17 -4.86
C LYS A 584 28.91 2.56 -4.25
N PHE A 585 27.88 3.11 -3.62
CA PHE A 585 27.90 4.45 -3.04
C PHE A 585 28.00 4.45 -1.51
N PHE A 586 27.49 3.40 -0.85
CA PHE A 586 27.35 3.30 0.60
C PHE A 586 28.00 2.03 1.14
N GLU A 587 28.53 2.11 2.36
CA GLU A 587 29.03 0.96 3.09
C GLU A 587 27.88 0.12 3.67
N GLY A 588 28.16 -1.15 3.99
CA GLY A 588 27.15 -2.08 4.48
C GLY A 588 26.47 -1.62 5.76
N TRP A 589 27.23 -1.12 6.74
CA TRP A 589 26.68 -0.56 7.97
C TRP A 589 25.86 0.72 7.74
N GLU A 590 26.19 1.53 6.73
CA GLU A 590 25.42 2.74 6.42
C GLU A 590 24.06 2.38 5.84
N LEU A 591 24.03 1.41 4.93
CA LEU A 591 22.77 0.86 4.38
C LEU A 591 21.96 0.24 5.50
N LEU A 592 22.58 -0.56 6.38
CA LEU A 592 21.91 -1.16 7.53
C LEU A 592 21.17 -0.13 8.39
N LEU A 593 21.79 1.01 8.70
CA LEU A 593 21.18 2.08 9.48
C LEU A 593 20.07 2.85 8.74
N LEU A 594 20.10 2.85 7.41
CA LEU A 594 19.19 3.64 6.57
C LEU A 594 17.99 2.85 6.08
N ASP A 595 18.14 1.55 5.79
CA ASP A 595 17.08 0.70 5.24
C ASP A 595 17.00 -0.72 5.81
N GLY A 596 17.82 -1.04 6.81
CA GLY A 596 17.80 -2.34 7.49
C GLY A 596 16.66 -2.51 8.50
N ASP A 597 16.49 -3.74 8.97
CA ASP A 597 15.52 -4.09 10.01
C ASP A 597 15.92 -3.47 11.35
N ASP A 598 14.93 -3.08 12.17
CA ASP A 598 15.19 -2.49 13.49
C ASP A 598 15.98 -3.42 14.42
N GLU A 599 15.83 -4.74 14.26
CA GLU A 599 16.58 -5.71 15.05
C GLU A 599 18.07 -5.70 14.67
N ASP A 600 18.38 -5.66 13.38
CA ASP A 600 19.77 -5.64 12.91
C ASP A 600 20.43 -4.29 13.21
N ILE A 601 19.67 -3.20 13.14
CA ILE A 601 20.10 -1.87 13.61
C ILE A 601 20.46 -1.95 15.10
N ARG A 602 19.61 -2.54 15.95
CA ARG A 602 19.89 -2.69 17.39
C ARG A 602 21.08 -3.58 17.67
N ARG A 603 21.23 -4.70 16.94
CA ARG A 603 22.41 -5.57 17.04
C ARG A 603 23.68 -4.79 16.72
N TRP A 604 23.63 -3.96 15.68
CA TRP A 604 24.76 -3.11 15.30
C TRP A 604 25.03 -2.03 16.35
N GLU A 605 24.00 -1.39 16.89
CA GLU A 605 24.15 -0.40 17.97
C GLU A 605 24.74 -1.00 19.23
N ALA A 606 24.31 -2.21 19.62
CA ALA A 606 24.84 -2.94 20.76
C ALA A 606 26.33 -3.28 20.56
N ALA A 607 26.67 -3.89 19.42
CA ALA A 607 28.06 -4.20 19.07
C ALA A 607 28.92 -2.93 19.02
N LYS A 608 28.36 -1.82 18.52
CA LYS A 608 29.06 -0.53 18.50
C LYS A 608 29.29 -0.01 19.92
N HIS A 609 28.29 -0.08 20.78
CA HIS A 609 28.39 0.36 22.17
C HIS A 609 29.45 -0.46 22.93
N GLU A 610 29.44 -1.79 22.77
CA GLU A 610 30.46 -2.69 23.35
C GLU A 610 31.87 -2.32 22.86
N SER A 611 32.05 -2.12 21.55
CA SER A 611 33.35 -1.71 21.00
C SER A 611 33.88 -0.37 21.55
N MET A 612 32.96 0.55 21.90
CA MET A 612 33.32 1.83 22.52
C MET A 612 33.75 1.65 23.98
N LEU A 613 33.12 0.73 24.72
CA LEU A 613 33.48 0.41 26.10
C LEU A 613 34.86 -0.27 26.16
N GLU A 614 35.11 -1.26 25.31
CA GLU A 614 36.40 -1.95 25.23
C GLU A 614 37.54 -1.00 24.85
N GLY A 615 37.31 -0.09 23.90
CA GLY A 615 38.26 0.96 23.54
C GLY A 615 38.48 2.01 24.65
N GLY A 616 37.48 2.22 25.52
CA GLY A 616 37.56 3.08 26.69
C GLY A 616 38.43 2.50 27.80
N ASP A 617 38.26 1.21 28.11
CA ASP A 617 39.05 0.51 29.13
C ASP A 617 40.54 0.40 28.74
N LEU A 618 40.84 0.21 27.44
CA LEU A 618 42.22 0.24 26.93
C LEU A 618 42.90 1.61 27.09
N ARG A 619 42.14 2.71 27.03
CA ARG A 619 42.64 4.08 27.28
C ARG A 619 42.77 4.38 28.78
N ALA A 620 41.92 3.81 29.62
CA ALA A 620 42.05 3.92 31.08
C ALA A 620 43.25 3.11 31.62
N GLY A 621 43.58 1.97 31.00
CA GLY A 621 44.73 1.14 31.38
C GLY A 621 46.09 1.74 31.04
N THR A 622 46.17 2.67 30.07
CA THR A 622 47.44 3.29 29.63
C THR A 622 47.81 4.58 30.37
N THR A 623 47.00 5.02 31.34
CA THR A 623 47.26 6.23 32.16
C THR A 623 47.73 5.95 33.60
N LYS A 624 48.02 4.69 33.96
CA LYS A 624 48.75 4.40 35.21
C LYS A 624 50.26 4.46 34.94
N HIS A 625 50.81 5.66 35.08
CA HIS A 625 52.25 5.83 35.26
C HIS A 625 52.67 5.06 36.53
N GLU A 626 53.56 4.08 36.37
CA GLU A 626 54.26 3.42 37.46
C GLU A 626 54.93 4.48 38.35
N VAL A 627 54.50 4.58 39.61
CA VAL A 627 55.32 5.17 40.67
C VAL A 627 56.27 4.08 41.12
N PRO A 628 57.60 4.29 41.10
CA PRO A 628 58.54 3.28 41.57
C PRO A 628 58.36 3.11 43.08
N ILE A 629 58.23 1.86 43.51
CA ILE A 629 58.37 1.44 44.90
C ILE A 629 59.86 1.61 45.24
N ASP A 630 60.16 2.50 46.17
CA ASP A 630 61.48 2.64 46.80
C ASP A 630 61.47 1.81 48.09
N ASP A 631 62.14 0.67 48.04
CA ASP A 631 62.43 -0.18 49.19
C ASP A 631 63.67 0.40 49.90
N GLY A 632 63.47 1.06 51.04
CA GLY A 632 64.53 1.61 51.89
C GLY A 632 64.28 1.36 53.37
N ASP A 633 65.09 0.47 53.94
CA ASP A 633 65.04 -0.12 55.27
C ASP A 633 65.38 0.85 56.44
N SER A 634 64.87 0.48 57.63
CA SER A 634 65.40 0.68 58.99
C SER A 634 65.02 1.91 59.86
N SER A 635 64.72 1.53 61.12
CA SER A 635 64.85 2.21 62.43
C SER A 635 63.70 3.05 63.00
N ASP A 636 63.09 2.48 64.06
CA ASP A 636 62.86 3.03 65.40
C ASP A 636 62.35 4.47 65.57
N ASP A 637 61.14 4.64 66.13
CA ASP A 637 60.93 5.17 67.50
C ASP A 637 59.49 5.70 67.76
N VAL A 638 58.90 5.17 68.83
CA VAL A 638 58.25 5.88 69.96
C VAL A 638 57.10 6.90 69.69
N ALA A 639 55.89 6.46 70.09
CA ALA A 639 54.91 7.08 70.99
C ALA A 639 54.27 8.48 70.78
N ASN A 640 52.97 8.46 71.12
CA ASN A 640 52.15 9.44 71.85
C ASN A 640 51.27 10.48 71.13
N ASP A 641 50.01 10.49 71.61
CA ASP A 641 49.03 11.58 71.78
C ASP A 641 48.72 12.47 70.56
N SER A 642 47.48 12.61 70.11
CA SER A 642 46.28 13.02 70.87
C SER A 642 45.03 12.94 69.98
#